data_AF-A0A947FMS8-F1
#
_entry.id   AF-A0A947FMS8-F1
#
_cell.length_a   1.000
_cell.length_b   1.000
_cell.length_c   1.000
_cell.angle_alpha   90.00
_cell.angle_beta   90.00
_cell.angle_gamma   90.00
#
_symmetry.space_group_name_H-M   'P 1'
#
loop_
_entity.id
_entity.type
_entity.pdbx_description
1 polymer ?
#
loop_
_entity_poly.entity_id
_entity_poly.type
_entity_poly.pdbx_seq_one_letter_code
_entity_poly.pdbx_strand_id
1 'polypeptide(L)'
;SSLTANGPLWDYSSAGLPRNAWLFNASNPGSVLDLSSMQDMNAGFNDVNGNVRAHTVRVGEGAVIDLSGLVSVTAPARAEDLLVFSLNDATSTIDLSSLSTIGGGGQTVFDLFRGSSLLLPSLSNVNNARFRVRSASVLTANGSLWDYRSAGLPGRFTLFLATDPGSVLDLSSLQNLDDGFNDANGSVSLHTVTASGGGTIDLSGLVSVIAPARAEDRLVFDLADATSTITLTRLASIDGGGQTVFSLIGGSHQSLPSLSSVNNGRFFVSGASTLAANGPLWDYSSASLPGDFTLFSATNPGSVLDLSSLQNLDTGFNDNDGNASAHVLVAADGARIDLSGLVSVTAPARAEDVLELFVADNGAMDVSRLRSITGSGEVAFVISRGGELRIGDLAAAAATTNIRLNDPDTTLDAAGSLLLERAGTTSPVSLWTTPDATVKIGKDFAFDHTDEAQLYLESGVIHFTGTSPQFVEVGGVDLSTATPTSLNFGFGQMIVGSDTQATTVYLRDAIDNGNGHVLCGPGEEALYLLGLQAEPANPAKNINGLRILGGSTLVLNGIPMYTEQDGALVDVRTWFPPGQSVISYDLNNSNGFIALGSSPETDADADGVFDKDDNCVVVANGPNVPFPWLNPVIDPNQRDTNGDGYGNICDPDLDGNGIVQAADLANLKRRFFTRDPDADLDGNGFVQAGDLAIMKRRFFQPPGPSCVAP
;
A
#
# COMPACT_ATOMS: atom_id res chain seq x y z
N SER A 1 -16.78 -40.90 46.15
CA SER A 1 -16.67 -40.42 47.55
C SER A 1 -16.95 -38.93 47.58
N SER A 2 -17.61 -38.40 48.62
CA SER A 2 -17.96 -36.97 48.69
C SER A 2 -17.21 -36.26 49.82
N LEU A 3 -16.57 -35.14 49.50
CA LEU A 3 -16.11 -34.16 50.48
C LEU A 3 -16.89 -32.87 50.24
N THR A 4 -17.44 -32.28 51.30
CA THR A 4 -18.32 -31.10 51.21
C THR A 4 -17.86 -30.04 52.19
N ALA A 5 -17.68 -28.82 51.69
CA ALA A 5 -17.36 -27.59 52.43
C ALA A 5 -18.25 -26.43 51.96
N ASN A 6 -19.56 -26.64 51.95
CA ASN A 6 -20.60 -25.70 51.50
C ASN A 6 -21.29 -24.94 52.67
N GLY A 7 -20.54 -24.70 53.75
CA GLY A 7 -21.00 -23.99 54.95
C GLY A 7 -21.00 -22.46 54.78
N PRO A 8 -20.66 -21.67 55.83
CA PRO A 8 -20.43 -20.23 55.68
C PRO A 8 -19.42 -19.93 54.57
N LEU A 9 -19.52 -18.76 53.93
CA LEU A 9 -18.57 -18.32 52.91
C LEU A 9 -17.13 -18.31 53.45
N TRP A 10 -16.16 -18.71 52.63
CA TRP A 10 -14.76 -18.85 53.03
C TRP A 10 -13.79 -18.66 51.87
N ASP A 11 -12.52 -18.41 52.19
CA ASP A 11 -11.44 -18.20 51.22
C ASP A 11 -10.37 -19.28 51.33
N TYR A 12 -9.81 -19.69 50.19
CA TYR A 12 -8.68 -20.61 50.13
C TYR A 12 -7.37 -19.86 49.91
N SER A 13 -6.31 -20.24 50.60
CA SER A 13 -4.96 -19.74 50.31
C SER A 13 -3.93 -20.86 50.27
N SER A 14 -3.19 -20.90 49.18
CA SER A 14 -1.98 -21.70 49.00
C SER A 14 -0.72 -20.84 48.88
N ALA A 15 -0.80 -19.53 49.15
CA ALA A 15 0.33 -18.60 49.02
C ALA A 15 1.56 -18.99 49.86
N GLY A 16 1.36 -19.74 50.95
CA GLY A 16 2.43 -20.28 51.79
C GLY A 16 3.10 -21.55 51.26
N LEU A 17 2.71 -22.08 50.09
CA LEU A 17 3.23 -23.32 49.52
C LEU A 17 4.16 -23.01 48.32
N PRO A 18 5.49 -22.91 48.51
CA PRO A 18 6.44 -22.52 47.46
C PRO A 18 6.84 -23.68 46.53
N ARG A 19 6.04 -24.75 46.46
CA ARG A 19 6.38 -26.00 45.76
C ARG A 19 5.17 -26.49 44.99
N ASN A 20 5.41 -27.37 44.01
CA ASN A 20 4.33 -28.03 43.29
C ASN A 20 3.32 -28.66 44.25
N ALA A 21 2.05 -28.37 44.04
CA ALA A 21 0.98 -28.84 44.90
C ALA A 21 -0.25 -29.23 44.11
N TRP A 22 -0.93 -30.26 44.58
CA TRP A 22 -2.27 -30.61 44.15
C TRP A 22 -3.22 -29.98 45.15
N LEU A 23 -3.87 -28.89 44.76
CA LEU A 23 -4.76 -28.15 45.66
C LEU A 23 -6.07 -28.90 45.84
N PHE A 24 -6.69 -29.25 44.71
CA PHE A 24 -7.94 -29.98 44.64
C PHE A 24 -7.82 -31.05 43.56
N ASN A 25 -8.19 -32.28 43.90
CA ASN A 25 -8.10 -33.41 42.99
C ASN A 25 -9.30 -34.34 43.20
N ALA A 26 -10.10 -34.53 42.16
CA ALA A 26 -11.20 -35.48 42.16
C ALA A 26 -11.10 -36.41 40.95
N SER A 27 -11.20 -37.71 41.20
CA SER A 27 -11.21 -38.72 40.14
C SER A 27 -12.18 -39.85 40.44
N ASN A 28 -12.54 -40.59 39.40
CA ASN A 28 -13.48 -41.71 39.34
C ASN A 28 -14.96 -41.31 39.45
N PRO A 29 -15.87 -42.08 38.81
CA PRO A 29 -17.28 -41.74 38.79
C PRO A 29 -17.89 -41.70 40.20
N GLY A 30 -18.70 -40.67 40.48
CA GLY A 30 -19.35 -40.48 41.77
C GLY A 30 -18.43 -39.92 42.87
N SER A 31 -17.23 -39.46 42.51
CA SER A 31 -16.43 -38.60 43.38
C SER A 31 -16.88 -37.14 43.25
N VAL A 32 -17.19 -36.50 44.38
CA VAL A 32 -17.67 -35.11 44.43
C VAL A 32 -16.84 -34.34 45.45
N LEU A 33 -16.27 -33.22 45.02
CA LEU A 33 -15.66 -32.22 45.88
C LEU A 33 -16.52 -30.96 45.82
N ASP A 34 -17.42 -30.81 46.78
CA ASP A 34 -18.32 -29.66 46.88
C ASP A 34 -17.66 -28.56 47.71
N LEU A 35 -17.21 -27.50 47.05
CA LEU A 35 -16.59 -26.31 47.62
C LEU A 35 -17.39 -25.05 47.24
N SER A 36 -18.71 -25.18 47.06
CA SER A 36 -19.57 -24.14 46.51
C SER A 36 -19.62 -22.84 47.33
N SER A 37 -19.18 -22.86 48.60
CA SER A 37 -19.10 -21.66 49.47
C SER A 37 -17.75 -20.94 49.41
N MET A 38 -16.78 -21.44 48.64
CA MET A 38 -15.47 -20.80 48.49
C MET A 38 -15.57 -19.57 47.59
N GLN A 39 -15.21 -18.38 48.08
CA GLN A 39 -15.32 -17.13 47.29
C GLN A 39 -14.02 -16.74 46.61
N ASP A 40 -12.89 -16.86 47.29
CA ASP A 40 -11.59 -16.45 46.76
C ASP A 40 -10.57 -17.59 46.82
N MET A 41 -9.77 -17.73 45.75
CA MET A 41 -8.61 -18.62 45.70
C MET A 41 -7.33 -17.82 45.56
N ASN A 42 -6.56 -17.73 46.64
CA ASN A 42 -5.24 -17.14 46.63
C ASN A 42 -4.16 -18.21 46.38
N ALA A 43 -3.74 -18.35 45.12
CA ALA A 43 -2.58 -19.12 44.70
C ALA A 43 -1.32 -18.26 44.49
N GLY A 44 -1.24 -17.09 45.13
CA GLY A 44 -0.13 -16.13 45.08
C GLY A 44 1.15 -16.59 45.76
N PHE A 45 1.52 -17.87 45.64
CA PHE A 45 2.77 -18.37 46.16
C PHE A 45 3.95 -17.75 45.39
N ASN A 46 5.09 -17.70 46.07
CA ASN A 46 6.35 -17.27 45.48
C ASN A 46 7.43 -18.25 45.94
N ASP A 47 8.02 -18.97 45.01
CA ASP A 47 9.10 -19.90 45.32
C ASP A 47 10.47 -19.21 45.49
N VAL A 48 10.52 -17.89 45.28
CA VAL A 48 11.67 -16.98 45.35
C VAL A 48 12.84 -17.31 44.41
N ASN A 49 12.71 -18.32 43.54
CA ASN A 49 13.78 -18.78 42.66
C ASN A 49 13.24 -19.00 41.23
N GLY A 50 14.02 -18.84 40.17
CA GLY A 50 13.48 -18.86 38.79
C GLY A 50 12.94 -20.21 38.26
N ASN A 51 12.59 -21.17 39.13
CA ASN A 51 12.04 -22.44 38.70
C ASN A 51 10.54 -22.32 38.42
N VAL A 52 10.08 -23.03 37.40
CA VAL A 52 8.64 -23.18 37.13
C VAL A 52 8.00 -24.07 38.20
N ARG A 53 7.03 -23.54 38.95
CA ARG A 53 6.20 -24.30 39.89
C ARG A 53 4.73 -24.25 39.52
N ALA A 54 4.01 -25.32 39.86
CA ALA A 54 2.60 -25.45 39.52
C ALA A 54 1.74 -25.89 40.71
N HIS A 55 0.69 -25.13 40.97
CA HIS A 55 -0.45 -25.57 41.77
C HIS A 55 -1.55 -26.08 40.84
N THR A 56 -2.11 -27.25 41.12
CA THR A 56 -3.06 -27.91 40.22
C THR A 56 -4.40 -28.17 40.89
N VAL A 57 -5.48 -27.76 40.23
CA VAL A 57 -6.85 -28.21 40.41
C VAL A 57 -7.16 -29.18 39.29
N ARG A 58 -7.40 -30.45 39.61
CA ARG A 58 -7.66 -31.50 38.61
C ARG A 58 -8.98 -32.18 38.85
N VAL A 59 -9.74 -32.34 37.78
CA VAL A 59 -10.89 -33.24 37.72
C VAL A 59 -10.70 -34.23 36.57
N GLY A 60 -11.13 -35.47 36.79
CA GLY A 60 -11.11 -36.49 35.75
C GLY A 60 -11.92 -37.73 36.10
N GLU A 61 -11.97 -38.66 35.17
CA GLU A 61 -12.62 -39.96 35.26
C GLU A 61 -14.08 -39.86 35.77
N GLY A 62 -14.86 -38.89 35.30
CA GLY A 62 -16.28 -38.75 35.69
C GLY A 62 -16.54 -38.16 37.08
N ALA A 63 -15.54 -37.52 37.70
CA ALA A 63 -15.69 -36.82 38.97
C ALA A 63 -16.24 -35.38 38.83
N VAL A 64 -16.68 -34.82 39.94
CA VAL A 64 -17.25 -33.46 40.04
C VAL A 64 -16.44 -32.63 41.04
N ILE A 65 -16.05 -31.41 40.67
CA ILE A 65 -15.60 -30.36 41.59
C ILE A 65 -16.56 -29.18 41.47
N ASP A 66 -17.29 -28.85 42.53
CA ASP A 66 -18.16 -27.68 42.55
C ASP A 66 -17.41 -26.50 43.18
N LEU A 67 -17.08 -25.50 42.36
CA LEU A 67 -16.51 -24.21 42.76
C LEU A 67 -17.43 -23.07 42.29
N SER A 68 -18.74 -23.32 42.22
CA SER A 68 -19.75 -22.37 41.73
C SER A 68 -19.78 -21.05 42.50
N GLY A 69 -19.28 -21.00 43.74
CA GLY A 69 -19.14 -19.77 44.53
C GLY A 69 -17.85 -18.98 44.30
N LEU A 70 -16.87 -19.53 43.56
CA LEU A 70 -15.56 -18.91 43.37
C LEU A 70 -15.68 -17.68 42.47
N VAL A 71 -15.37 -16.51 43.01
CA VAL A 71 -15.47 -15.20 42.35
C VAL A 71 -14.13 -14.72 41.83
N SER A 72 -13.06 -14.93 42.60
CA SER A 72 -11.72 -14.43 42.24
C SER A 72 -10.61 -15.47 42.42
N VAL A 73 -9.62 -15.37 41.54
CA VAL A 73 -8.38 -16.14 41.59
C VAL A 73 -7.20 -15.19 41.59
N THR A 74 -6.31 -15.34 42.56
CA THR A 74 -4.96 -14.75 42.52
C THR A 74 -3.97 -15.81 42.06
N ALA A 75 -3.43 -15.63 40.86
CA ALA A 75 -2.36 -16.45 40.31
C ALA A 75 -1.06 -16.29 41.14
N PRO A 76 -0.05 -17.15 40.90
CA PRO A 76 1.25 -17.06 41.57
C PRO A 76 1.90 -15.69 41.45
N ALA A 77 2.89 -15.39 42.28
CA ALA A 77 3.48 -14.06 42.31
C ALA A 77 4.36 -13.75 41.07
N ARG A 78 4.86 -14.77 40.38
CA ARG A 78 5.89 -14.64 39.33
C ARG A 78 5.46 -15.29 38.02
N ALA A 79 5.87 -14.70 36.90
CA ALA A 79 5.39 -15.02 35.56
C ALA A 79 5.63 -16.48 35.13
N GLU A 80 6.68 -17.12 35.63
CA GLU A 80 7.02 -18.51 35.33
C GLU A 80 6.15 -19.54 36.06
N ASP A 81 5.48 -19.15 37.14
CA ASP A 81 4.69 -20.04 37.99
C ASP A 81 3.23 -20.13 37.55
N LEU A 82 2.59 -21.27 37.85
CA LEU A 82 1.28 -21.64 37.33
C LEU A 82 0.28 -22.01 38.44
N LEU A 83 -0.95 -21.54 38.28
CA LEU A 83 -2.16 -22.20 38.77
C LEU A 83 -2.84 -22.89 37.59
N VAL A 84 -3.05 -24.19 37.65
CA VAL A 84 -3.58 -25.01 36.54
C VAL A 84 -4.93 -25.61 36.91
N PHE A 85 -5.95 -25.34 36.11
CA PHE A 85 -7.22 -26.05 36.09
C PHE A 85 -7.18 -27.08 34.96
N SER A 86 -7.14 -28.36 35.31
CA SER A 86 -7.01 -29.48 34.37
C SER A 86 -8.27 -30.36 34.36
N LEU A 87 -8.91 -30.46 33.18
CA LEU A 87 -10.04 -31.36 32.94
C LEU A 87 -9.62 -32.40 31.90
N ASN A 88 -9.81 -33.69 32.21
CA ASN A 88 -9.14 -34.77 31.48
C ASN A 88 -10.07 -35.70 30.67
N ASP A 89 -11.38 -35.49 30.73
CA ASP A 89 -12.37 -36.28 29.99
C ASP A 89 -13.75 -35.61 29.95
N ALA A 90 -14.55 -36.02 28.96
CA ALA A 90 -15.90 -35.55 28.70
C ALA A 90 -16.94 -35.80 29.81
N THR A 91 -16.64 -36.64 30.80
CA THR A 91 -17.60 -36.97 31.87
C THR A 91 -17.31 -36.25 33.18
N SER A 92 -16.13 -35.65 33.29
CA SER A 92 -15.72 -34.85 34.45
C SER A 92 -16.28 -33.42 34.38
N THR A 93 -16.64 -32.86 35.52
CA THR A 93 -17.19 -31.49 35.59
C THR A 93 -16.49 -30.67 36.67
N ILE A 94 -16.14 -29.44 36.33
CA ILE A 94 -15.79 -28.40 37.30
C ILE A 94 -16.72 -27.21 37.10
N ASP A 95 -17.39 -26.77 38.16
CA ASP A 95 -18.25 -25.59 38.11
C ASP A 95 -17.44 -24.35 38.52
N LEU A 96 -17.29 -23.39 37.60
CA LEU A 96 -16.65 -22.09 37.83
C LEU A 96 -17.57 -20.94 37.40
N SER A 97 -18.90 -21.14 37.50
CA SER A 97 -19.90 -20.23 36.93
C SER A 97 -19.78 -18.78 37.42
N SER A 98 -19.30 -18.57 38.65
CA SER A 98 -19.18 -17.24 39.25
C SER A 98 -17.79 -16.61 39.10
N LEU A 99 -16.82 -17.30 38.50
CA LEU A 99 -15.47 -16.79 38.37
C LEU A 99 -15.48 -15.55 37.47
N SER A 100 -15.10 -14.42 38.05
CA SER A 100 -15.22 -13.10 37.41
C SER A 100 -13.89 -12.42 37.19
N THR A 101 -12.92 -12.67 38.07
CA THR A 101 -11.62 -12.00 38.06
C THR A 101 -10.49 -13.00 38.20
N ILE A 102 -9.50 -12.86 37.34
CA ILE A 102 -8.23 -13.58 37.42
C ILE A 102 -7.13 -12.53 37.48
N GLY A 103 -6.41 -12.49 38.60
CA GLY A 103 -5.32 -11.55 38.86
C GLY A 103 -4.01 -12.27 39.21
N GLY A 104 -3.03 -11.52 39.71
CA GLY A 104 -1.71 -12.04 40.08
C GLY A 104 -0.64 -11.79 39.01
N GLY A 105 0.63 -12.06 39.36
CA GLY A 105 1.78 -11.84 38.48
C GLY A 105 2.15 -13.05 37.60
N GLY A 106 1.72 -14.24 38.01
CA GLY A 106 1.95 -15.52 37.35
C GLY A 106 0.80 -15.94 36.45
N GLN A 107 0.87 -17.18 35.98
CA GLN A 107 -0.08 -17.72 35.01
C GLN A 107 -1.26 -18.41 35.69
N THR A 108 -2.47 -18.21 35.18
CA THR A 108 -3.60 -19.13 35.39
C THR A 108 -3.86 -19.89 34.10
N VAL A 109 -3.83 -21.22 34.12
CA VAL A 109 -3.97 -22.04 32.91
C VAL A 109 -5.20 -22.92 33.02
N PHE A 110 -6.10 -22.81 32.03
CA PHE A 110 -7.20 -23.75 31.83
C PHE A 110 -6.79 -24.71 30.71
N ASP A 111 -6.58 -25.97 31.07
CA ASP A 111 -6.07 -27.01 30.17
C ASP A 111 -7.08 -28.14 30.07
N LEU A 112 -7.79 -28.19 28.93
CA LEU A 112 -8.91 -29.08 28.68
C LEU A 112 -8.54 -30.11 27.60
N PHE A 113 -8.86 -31.38 27.88
CA PHE A 113 -8.57 -32.50 26.98
C PHE A 113 -9.73 -33.50 26.89
N ARG A 114 -9.76 -34.24 25.77
CA ARG A 114 -10.59 -35.46 25.58
C ARG A 114 -12.09 -35.19 25.76
N GLY A 115 -12.59 -34.17 25.07
CA GLY A 115 -14.02 -33.84 25.04
C GLY A 115 -14.56 -33.16 26.30
N SER A 116 -13.69 -32.72 27.22
CA SER A 116 -14.09 -31.98 28.42
C SER A 116 -14.70 -30.62 28.08
N SER A 117 -15.64 -30.14 28.91
CA SER A 117 -16.26 -28.82 28.76
C SER A 117 -16.07 -27.92 29.99
N LEU A 118 -15.86 -26.62 29.79
CA LEU A 118 -15.83 -25.61 30.86
C LEU A 118 -16.61 -24.35 30.47
N LEU A 119 -17.42 -23.84 31.41
CA LEU A 119 -18.13 -22.57 31.27
C LEU A 119 -17.54 -21.53 32.23
N LEU A 120 -17.28 -20.33 31.72
CA LEU A 120 -16.80 -19.17 32.47
C LEU A 120 -17.67 -17.93 32.13
N PRO A 121 -18.97 -17.93 32.44
CA PRO A 121 -19.91 -16.91 31.95
C PRO A 121 -19.75 -15.54 32.64
N SER A 122 -19.09 -15.50 33.80
CA SER A 122 -19.01 -14.31 34.65
C SER A 122 -17.70 -13.52 34.51
N LEU A 123 -16.80 -13.91 33.59
CA LEU A 123 -15.53 -13.21 33.40
C LEU A 123 -15.76 -11.72 33.13
N SER A 124 -14.85 -10.91 33.67
CA SER A 124 -14.83 -9.46 33.50
C SER A 124 -13.41 -8.94 33.27
N ASN A 125 -12.46 -9.32 34.14
CA ASN A 125 -11.06 -8.90 34.06
C ASN A 125 -10.16 -10.11 34.20
N VAL A 126 -9.35 -10.37 33.18
CA VAL A 126 -8.54 -11.59 33.10
C VAL A 126 -7.09 -11.23 32.83
N ASN A 127 -6.22 -11.42 33.83
CA ASN A 127 -4.79 -11.19 33.71
C ASN A 127 -4.03 -12.50 33.60
N ASN A 128 -3.09 -12.57 32.64
CA ASN A 128 -2.10 -13.63 32.48
C ASN A 128 -2.72 -15.05 32.39
N ALA A 129 -3.99 -15.14 31.99
CA ALA A 129 -4.65 -16.42 31.84
C ALA A 129 -4.30 -17.06 30.50
N ARG A 130 -4.25 -18.39 30.45
CA ARG A 130 -4.00 -19.15 29.22
C ARG A 130 -5.10 -20.17 29.05
N PHE A 131 -5.77 -20.15 27.91
CA PHE A 131 -6.88 -21.06 27.58
C PHE A 131 -6.43 -22.06 26.53
N ARG A 132 -6.54 -23.35 26.84
CA ARG A 132 -6.11 -24.43 25.95
C ARG A 132 -7.16 -25.52 25.89
N VAL A 133 -7.61 -25.81 24.68
CA VAL A 133 -8.54 -26.91 24.38
C VAL A 133 -7.96 -27.81 23.32
N ARG A 134 -8.00 -29.11 23.58
CA ARG A 134 -7.49 -30.14 22.66
C ARG A 134 -8.42 -31.34 22.63
N SER A 135 -8.36 -32.09 21.53
CA SER A 135 -9.07 -33.36 21.38
C SER A 135 -10.58 -33.23 21.66
N ALA A 136 -11.25 -32.35 20.89
CA ALA A 136 -12.69 -32.09 20.92
C ALA A 136 -13.22 -31.43 22.21
N SER A 137 -12.37 -30.80 23.00
CA SER A 137 -12.78 -30.08 24.23
C SER A 137 -13.32 -28.67 23.94
N VAL A 138 -14.19 -28.18 24.82
CA VAL A 138 -14.85 -26.87 24.67
C VAL A 138 -14.67 -26.01 25.91
N LEU A 139 -14.22 -24.77 25.73
CA LEU A 139 -14.25 -23.74 26.77
C LEU A 139 -15.08 -22.56 26.26
N THR A 140 -16.04 -22.12 27.06
CA THR A 140 -16.95 -21.03 26.70
C THR A 140 -16.92 -19.92 27.74
N ALA A 141 -16.58 -18.71 27.29
CA ALA A 141 -16.56 -17.46 28.05
C ALA A 141 -17.30 -16.36 27.26
N ASN A 142 -18.56 -16.64 26.93
CA ASN A 142 -19.43 -15.81 26.07
C ASN A 142 -20.61 -15.15 26.83
N GLY A 143 -20.48 -15.01 28.15
CA GLY A 143 -21.52 -14.44 29.00
C GLY A 143 -21.44 -12.91 29.06
N SER A 144 -20.87 -12.37 30.14
CA SER A 144 -20.60 -10.94 30.26
C SER A 144 -19.50 -10.50 29.30
N LEU A 145 -19.48 -9.22 28.91
CA LEU A 145 -18.35 -8.62 28.19
C LEU A 145 -17.14 -8.51 29.13
N TRP A 146 -15.94 -8.76 28.60
CA TRP A 146 -14.73 -8.80 29.42
C TRP A 146 -13.45 -8.38 28.68
N ASP A 147 -12.44 -8.05 29.46
CA ASP A 147 -11.12 -7.61 29.02
C ASP A 147 -10.03 -8.62 29.41
N TYR A 148 -9.05 -8.77 28.52
CA TYR A 148 -7.90 -9.64 28.70
C TYR A 148 -6.61 -8.82 28.72
N ARG A 149 -5.69 -9.18 29.63
CA ARG A 149 -4.36 -8.59 29.69
C ARG A 149 -3.27 -9.64 29.92
N SER A 150 -2.20 -9.58 29.13
CA SER A 150 -1.01 -10.45 29.22
C SER A 150 0.28 -9.68 29.49
N ALA A 151 0.19 -8.38 29.75
CA ALA A 151 1.36 -7.51 30.02
C ALA A 151 2.29 -8.00 31.16
N GLY A 152 1.80 -8.86 32.06
CA GLY A 152 2.57 -9.46 33.15
C GLY A 152 3.42 -10.68 32.75
N LEU A 153 3.42 -11.08 31.48
CA LEU A 153 4.15 -12.25 30.97
C LEU A 153 5.35 -11.81 30.10
N PRO A 154 6.55 -11.61 30.68
CA PRO A 154 7.71 -11.03 29.97
C PRO A 154 8.49 -12.08 29.16
N GLY A 155 7.84 -12.85 28.29
CA GLY A 155 8.52 -13.91 27.56
C GLY A 155 7.68 -14.58 26.46
N ARG A 156 7.84 -15.89 26.30
CA ARG A 156 7.17 -16.65 25.23
C ARG A 156 6.00 -17.47 25.75
N PHE A 157 4.79 -17.12 25.33
CA PHE A 157 3.56 -17.74 25.84
C PHE A 157 2.48 -17.89 24.77
N THR A 158 1.94 -19.10 24.60
CA THR A 158 0.65 -19.27 23.91
C THR A 158 -0.48 -18.90 24.86
N LEU A 159 -1.20 -17.83 24.54
CA LEU A 159 -2.31 -17.30 25.32
C LEU A 159 -3.56 -18.15 25.08
N PHE A 160 -3.94 -18.32 23.81
CA PHE A 160 -5.12 -19.08 23.39
C PHE A 160 -4.72 -20.19 22.41
N LEU A 161 -5.21 -21.39 22.65
CA LEU A 161 -4.89 -22.57 21.85
C LEU A 161 -6.13 -23.44 21.64
N ALA A 162 -6.48 -23.70 20.38
CA ALA A 162 -7.43 -24.73 20.00
C ALA A 162 -6.79 -25.67 18.97
N THR A 163 -6.64 -26.96 19.31
CA THR A 163 -6.09 -27.96 18.40
C THR A 163 -6.95 -29.20 18.30
N ASP A 164 -6.92 -29.86 17.14
CA ASP A 164 -7.72 -31.05 16.79
C ASP A 164 -9.19 -30.73 16.47
N PRO A 165 -9.87 -31.58 15.67
CA PRO A 165 -11.26 -31.34 15.27
C PRO A 165 -12.21 -31.28 16.48
N GLY A 166 -13.10 -30.30 16.46
CA GLY A 166 -14.13 -30.09 17.49
C GLY A 166 -13.63 -29.41 18.76
N SER A 167 -12.34 -29.05 18.83
CA SER A 167 -11.82 -28.24 19.94
C SER A 167 -12.21 -26.77 19.76
N VAL A 168 -12.92 -26.19 20.73
CA VAL A 168 -13.51 -24.85 20.62
C VAL A 168 -13.17 -23.97 21.83
N LEU A 169 -12.55 -22.82 21.56
CA LEU A 169 -12.52 -21.68 22.48
C LEU A 169 -13.56 -20.67 22.03
N ASP A 170 -14.70 -20.61 22.71
CA ASP A 170 -15.66 -19.53 22.51
C ASP A 170 -15.35 -18.40 23.48
N LEU A 171 -14.64 -17.39 22.99
CA LEU A 171 -14.28 -16.16 23.71
C LEU A 171 -14.99 -14.96 23.08
N SER A 172 -16.16 -15.18 22.47
CA SER A 172 -16.89 -14.18 21.67
C SER A 172 -17.33 -12.92 22.44
N SER A 173 -17.22 -12.90 23.77
CA SER A 173 -17.48 -11.72 24.61
C SER A 173 -16.23 -10.94 25.03
N LEU A 174 -15.03 -11.38 24.65
CA LEU A 174 -13.78 -10.65 24.85
C LEU A 174 -13.79 -9.38 23.98
N GLN A 175 -13.65 -8.20 24.57
CA GLN A 175 -13.68 -6.92 23.86
C GLN A 175 -12.29 -6.36 23.56
N ASN A 176 -11.38 -6.42 24.53
CA ASN A 176 -10.04 -5.84 24.40
C ASN A 176 -8.98 -6.84 24.82
N LEU A 177 -7.93 -6.95 24.01
CA LEU A 177 -6.76 -7.78 24.28
C LEU A 177 -5.54 -6.87 24.44
N ASP A 178 -5.11 -6.66 25.68
CA ASP A 178 -3.89 -5.93 26.01
C ASP A 178 -2.70 -6.88 26.13
N ASP A 179 -1.95 -7.03 25.04
CA ASP A 179 -0.69 -7.77 24.96
C ASP A 179 0.54 -6.89 25.15
N GLY A 180 0.41 -5.74 25.82
CA GLY A 180 1.48 -4.77 26.06
C GLY A 180 2.61 -5.25 26.98
N PHE A 181 3.02 -6.51 26.89
CA PHE A 181 4.15 -7.06 27.63
C PHE A 181 5.47 -6.44 27.16
N ASN A 182 6.46 -6.52 28.04
CA ASN A 182 7.82 -6.11 27.75
C ASN A 182 8.74 -7.10 28.46
N ASP A 183 9.57 -7.81 27.69
CA ASP A 183 10.53 -8.76 28.25
C ASP A 183 11.80 -8.08 28.84
N ALA A 184 11.83 -6.75 28.78
CA ALA A 184 12.90 -5.86 29.22
C ALA A 184 14.28 -6.17 28.62
N ASN A 185 14.36 -6.90 27.50
CA ASN A 185 15.59 -7.24 26.82
C ASN A 185 15.47 -7.08 25.29
N GLY A 186 16.57 -6.97 24.54
CA GLY A 186 16.51 -6.70 23.10
C GLY A 186 16.19 -7.91 22.21
N SER A 187 15.76 -9.02 22.79
CA SER A 187 15.49 -10.26 22.06
C SER A 187 14.02 -10.34 21.68
N VAL A 188 13.73 -11.02 20.57
CA VAL A 188 12.34 -11.28 20.18
C VAL A 188 11.68 -12.25 21.17
N SER A 189 10.73 -11.73 21.94
CA SER A 189 9.72 -12.49 22.66
C SER A 189 8.38 -12.44 21.93
N LEU A 190 7.55 -13.45 22.13
CA LEU A 190 6.28 -13.54 21.41
C LEU A 190 5.19 -14.25 22.20
N HIS A 191 3.98 -13.75 22.05
CA HIS A 191 2.76 -14.40 22.46
C HIS A 191 1.99 -14.92 21.24
N THR A 192 1.26 -16.04 21.41
CA THR A 192 0.49 -16.64 20.31
C THR A 192 -0.97 -16.90 20.65
N VAL A 193 -1.82 -16.72 19.64
CA VAL A 193 -3.19 -17.20 19.53
C VAL A 193 -3.21 -18.19 18.37
N THR A 194 -3.41 -19.47 18.65
CA THR A 194 -3.16 -20.54 17.66
C THR A 194 -4.39 -21.45 17.49
N ALA A 195 -4.84 -21.58 16.24
CA ALA A 195 -5.82 -22.58 15.82
C ALA A 195 -5.20 -23.54 14.79
N SER A 196 -5.26 -24.85 15.05
CA SER A 196 -4.70 -25.86 14.15
C SER A 196 -5.44 -27.20 14.20
N GLY A 197 -5.28 -28.02 13.16
CA GLY A 197 -5.86 -29.35 13.06
C GLY A 197 -7.39 -29.38 13.12
N GLY A 198 -8.08 -28.32 12.71
CA GLY A 198 -9.54 -28.20 12.79
C GLY A 198 -10.06 -27.59 14.09
N GLY A 199 -9.18 -26.92 14.86
CA GLY A 199 -9.56 -26.18 16.07
C GLY A 199 -10.20 -24.82 15.74
N THR A 200 -11.08 -24.36 16.63
CA THR A 200 -11.81 -23.09 16.49
C THR A 200 -11.57 -22.18 17.69
N ILE A 201 -11.21 -20.92 17.41
CA ILE A 201 -11.19 -19.84 18.39
C ILE A 201 -12.16 -18.75 17.91
N ASP A 202 -13.22 -18.49 18.68
CA ASP A 202 -14.16 -17.41 18.42
C ASP A 202 -13.75 -16.17 19.24
N LEU A 203 -13.27 -15.14 18.54
CA LEU A 203 -12.97 -13.80 19.06
C LEU A 203 -13.85 -12.76 18.36
N SER A 204 -15.05 -13.14 17.92
CA SER A 204 -15.96 -12.27 17.14
C SER A 204 -16.34 -10.98 17.85
N GLY A 205 -16.25 -10.93 19.18
CA GLY A 205 -16.45 -9.74 20.00
C GLY A 205 -15.25 -8.81 20.13
N LEU A 206 -14.04 -9.26 19.76
CA LEU A 206 -12.79 -8.52 19.95
C LEU A 206 -12.80 -7.26 19.08
N VAL A 207 -12.62 -6.10 19.72
CA VAL A 207 -12.65 -4.77 19.08
C VAL A 207 -11.24 -4.21 18.93
N SER A 208 -10.40 -4.36 19.96
CA SER A 208 -9.07 -3.75 19.97
C SER A 208 -7.98 -4.70 20.46
N VAL A 209 -6.79 -4.53 19.91
CA VAL A 209 -5.55 -5.19 20.31
C VAL A 209 -4.52 -4.12 20.64
N ILE A 210 -3.86 -4.26 21.80
CA ILE A 210 -2.60 -3.56 22.10
C ILE A 210 -1.49 -4.59 21.96
N ALA A 211 -0.61 -4.38 20.99
CA ALA A 211 0.58 -5.18 20.74
C ALA A 211 1.62 -4.99 21.86
N PRO A 212 2.69 -5.81 21.90
CA PRO A 212 3.76 -5.69 22.87
C PRO A 212 4.37 -4.29 22.92
N ALA A 213 5.07 -3.96 24.01
CA ALA A 213 5.55 -2.60 24.23
C ALA A 213 6.75 -2.22 23.33
N ARG A 214 7.44 -3.20 22.75
CA ARG A 214 8.71 -3.00 22.05
C ARG A 214 8.69 -3.58 20.65
N ALA A 215 9.39 -2.90 19.73
CA ALA A 215 9.32 -3.16 18.29
C ALA A 215 9.72 -4.59 17.89
N GLU A 216 10.59 -5.26 18.63
CA GLU A 216 11.04 -6.64 18.38
C GLU A 216 10.03 -7.71 18.81
N ASP A 217 9.16 -7.39 19.77
CA ASP A 217 8.22 -8.31 20.39
C ASP A 217 6.92 -8.45 19.59
N ARG A 218 6.26 -9.61 19.71
CA ARG A 218 5.15 -9.98 18.80
C ARG A 218 3.96 -10.61 19.51
N LEU A 219 2.75 -10.16 19.16
CA LEU A 219 1.52 -10.96 19.27
C LEU A 219 1.27 -11.65 17.93
N VAL A 220 1.12 -12.97 17.90
CA VAL A 220 0.92 -13.73 16.66
C VAL A 220 -0.43 -14.45 16.65
N PHE A 221 -1.28 -14.11 15.68
CA PHE A 221 -2.45 -14.90 15.29
C PHE A 221 -2.03 -15.92 14.23
N ASP A 222 -2.05 -17.20 14.60
CA ASP A 222 -1.50 -18.30 13.80
C ASP A 222 -2.61 -19.27 13.38
N LEU A 223 -2.88 -19.33 12.07
CA LEU A 223 -3.80 -20.27 11.44
C LEU A 223 -3.00 -21.26 10.58
N ALA A 224 -2.95 -22.51 11.02
CA ALA A 224 -2.04 -23.51 10.46
C ALA A 224 -2.60 -24.27 9.24
N ASP A 225 -3.91 -24.23 8.99
CA ASP A 225 -4.55 -25.02 7.94
C ASP A 225 -5.96 -24.52 7.58
N ALA A 226 -6.46 -24.97 6.43
CA ALA A 226 -7.78 -24.66 5.88
C ALA A 226 -8.98 -25.07 6.76
N THR A 227 -8.78 -25.91 7.77
CA THR A 227 -9.88 -26.42 8.62
C THR A 227 -10.00 -25.68 9.94
N SER A 228 -8.99 -24.88 10.29
CA SER A 228 -8.90 -24.16 11.55
C SER A 228 -9.41 -22.73 11.38
N THR A 229 -9.99 -22.16 12.44
CA THR A 229 -10.65 -20.85 12.36
C THR A 229 -10.31 -19.97 13.56
N ILE A 230 -9.97 -18.71 13.30
CA ILE A 230 -9.97 -17.62 14.30
C ILE A 230 -10.94 -16.54 13.82
N THR A 231 -12.03 -16.31 14.54
CA THR A 231 -13.05 -15.33 14.12
C THR A 231 -12.74 -13.95 14.70
N LEU A 232 -12.56 -12.93 13.86
CA LEU A 232 -12.17 -11.56 14.27
C LEU A 232 -13.08 -10.48 13.66
N THR A 233 -14.38 -10.75 13.59
CA THR A 233 -15.35 -9.95 12.84
C THR A 233 -15.42 -8.48 13.25
N ARG A 234 -15.14 -8.15 14.52
CA ARG A 234 -15.25 -6.80 15.07
C ARG A 234 -13.90 -6.11 15.32
N LEU A 235 -12.78 -6.75 14.98
CA LEU A 235 -11.46 -6.16 15.22
C LEU A 235 -11.31 -4.91 14.37
N ALA A 236 -11.23 -3.75 15.03
CA ALA A 236 -11.26 -2.44 14.41
C ALA A 236 -9.91 -1.71 14.50
N SER A 237 -9.18 -1.92 15.60
CA SER A 237 -7.90 -1.23 15.84
C SER A 237 -6.82 -2.17 16.37
N ILE A 238 -5.62 -2.02 15.81
CA ILE A 238 -4.39 -2.62 16.32
C ILE A 238 -3.44 -1.47 16.64
N ASP A 239 -2.97 -1.40 17.88
CA ASP A 239 -2.04 -0.38 18.35
C ASP A 239 -0.89 -1.00 19.16
N GLY A 240 0.06 -0.21 19.66
CA GLY A 240 1.19 -0.66 20.48
C GLY A 240 2.55 -0.42 19.84
N GLY A 241 3.63 -0.57 20.64
CA GLY A 241 5.00 -0.30 20.17
C GLY A 241 5.65 -1.48 19.43
N GLY A 242 5.13 -2.68 19.63
CA GLY A 242 5.56 -3.94 19.04
C GLY A 242 4.66 -4.38 17.91
N GLN A 243 4.78 -5.65 17.52
CA GLN A 243 4.16 -6.17 16.30
C GLN A 243 2.90 -6.98 16.62
N THR A 244 1.86 -6.82 15.80
CA THR A 244 0.78 -7.82 15.69
C THR A 244 0.92 -8.54 14.36
N VAL A 245 1.10 -9.85 14.37
CA VAL A 245 1.37 -10.67 13.19
C VAL A 245 0.21 -11.60 12.92
N PHE A 246 -0.33 -11.54 11.70
CA PHE A 246 -1.24 -12.55 11.16
C PHE A 246 -0.45 -13.49 10.28
N SER A 247 -0.35 -14.76 10.69
CA SER A 247 0.36 -15.83 10.00
C SER A 247 -0.64 -16.87 9.52
N LEU A 248 -0.85 -16.93 8.21
CA LEU A 248 -1.80 -17.85 7.57
C LEU A 248 -1.06 -18.78 6.61
N ILE A 249 -1.15 -20.07 6.87
CA ILE A 249 -0.57 -21.12 6.04
C ILE A 249 -1.58 -22.23 5.72
N GLY A 250 -1.25 -23.12 4.79
CA GLY A 250 -1.97 -24.37 4.57
C GLY A 250 -3.42 -24.21 4.07
N GLY A 251 -3.69 -23.19 3.26
CA GLY A 251 -5.02 -22.91 2.70
C GLY A 251 -5.99 -22.25 3.69
N SER A 252 -5.48 -21.64 4.76
CA SER A 252 -6.30 -20.97 5.76
C SER A 252 -6.92 -19.66 5.23
N HIS A 253 -8.01 -19.22 5.87
CA HIS A 253 -8.73 -18.01 5.49
C HIS A 253 -9.01 -17.13 6.71
N GLN A 254 -8.65 -15.83 6.63
CA GLN A 254 -9.01 -14.82 7.62
C GLN A 254 -9.73 -13.64 6.96
N SER A 255 -10.79 -13.17 7.61
CA SER A 255 -11.43 -11.90 7.27
C SER A 255 -11.36 -10.94 8.46
N LEU A 256 -11.05 -9.68 8.17
CA LEU A 256 -10.97 -8.54 9.10
C LEU A 256 -11.90 -7.41 8.64
N PRO A 257 -13.23 -7.62 8.66
CA PRO A 257 -14.18 -6.74 7.95
C PRO A 257 -14.45 -5.41 8.66
N SER A 258 -13.94 -5.21 9.88
CA SER A 258 -14.15 -3.99 10.67
C SER A 258 -12.87 -3.14 10.82
N LEU A 259 -11.76 -3.56 10.22
CA LEU A 259 -10.45 -2.93 10.40
C LEU A 259 -10.48 -1.47 9.95
N SER A 260 -10.03 -0.55 10.79
CA SER A 260 -10.02 0.90 10.53
C SER A 260 -8.65 1.55 10.73
N SER A 261 -7.81 1.00 11.60
CA SER A 261 -6.47 1.53 11.86
C SER A 261 -5.55 0.42 12.36
N VAL A 262 -4.34 0.38 11.81
CA VAL A 262 -3.31 -0.61 12.18
C VAL A 262 -1.97 0.07 12.36
N ASN A 263 -1.40 -0.04 13.57
CA ASN A 263 0.00 0.25 13.82
C ASN A 263 0.79 -1.06 13.92
N ASN A 264 1.91 -1.12 13.21
CA ASN A 264 2.91 -2.21 13.27
C ASN A 264 2.32 -3.61 13.01
N GLY A 265 1.21 -3.68 12.28
CA GLY A 265 0.60 -4.94 11.86
C GLY A 265 1.41 -5.60 10.76
N ARG A 266 1.54 -6.93 10.79
CA ARG A 266 2.23 -7.70 9.77
C ARG A 266 1.30 -8.79 9.24
N PHE A 267 1.12 -8.85 7.93
CA PHE A 267 0.17 -9.77 7.29
C PHE A 267 0.92 -10.74 6.37
N PHE A 268 0.96 -12.02 6.76
CA PHE A 268 1.68 -13.07 6.06
C PHE A 268 0.73 -14.19 5.62
N VAL A 269 0.63 -14.38 4.31
CA VAL A 269 -0.16 -15.45 3.70
C VAL A 269 0.73 -16.34 2.83
N SER A 270 0.62 -17.65 3.00
CA SER A 270 1.31 -18.61 2.14
C SER A 270 0.55 -19.92 1.96
N GLY A 271 0.94 -20.73 0.98
CA GLY A 271 0.35 -22.05 0.75
C GLY A 271 -1.14 -22.01 0.41
N ALA A 272 -1.53 -21.16 -0.54
CA ALA A 272 -2.91 -20.94 -0.99
C ALA A 272 -3.85 -20.35 0.08
N SER A 273 -3.29 -19.66 1.07
CA SER A 273 -4.08 -19.01 2.14
C SER A 273 -4.51 -17.60 1.74
N THR A 274 -5.60 -17.12 2.35
CA THR A 274 -6.17 -15.80 2.02
C THR A 274 -6.44 -14.97 3.26
N LEU A 275 -6.03 -13.70 3.26
CA LEU A 275 -6.42 -12.70 4.27
C LEU A 275 -7.10 -11.53 3.57
N ALA A 276 -8.31 -11.17 4.01
CA ALA A 276 -9.07 -10.05 3.48
C ALA A 276 -9.36 -8.98 4.56
N ALA A 277 -8.92 -7.76 4.31
CA ALA A 277 -9.25 -6.53 5.05
C ALA A 277 -9.85 -5.49 4.07
N ASN A 278 -10.92 -5.91 3.39
CA ASN A 278 -11.59 -5.20 2.31
C ASN A 278 -12.97 -4.63 2.73
N GLY A 279 -13.09 -4.28 4.02
CA GLY A 279 -14.32 -3.73 4.61
C GLY A 279 -14.41 -2.20 4.49
N PRO A 280 -14.44 -1.44 5.59
CA PRO A 280 -14.35 0.02 5.53
C PRO A 280 -12.96 0.45 5.06
N LEU A 281 -12.83 1.72 4.65
CA LEU A 281 -11.54 2.34 4.37
C LEU A 281 -10.71 2.44 5.65
N TRP A 282 -9.41 2.21 5.56
CA TRP A 282 -8.53 2.17 6.73
C TRP A 282 -7.11 2.65 6.45
N ASP A 283 -6.41 2.98 7.54
CA ASP A 283 -5.04 3.50 7.54
C ASP A 283 -4.05 2.54 8.21
N TYR A 284 -2.83 2.52 7.70
CA TYR A 284 -1.73 1.74 8.22
C TYR A 284 -0.55 2.63 8.58
N SER A 285 0.11 2.39 9.72
CA SER A 285 1.41 2.96 10.03
C SER A 285 2.40 1.91 10.54
N SER A 286 3.65 2.02 10.08
CA SER A 286 4.82 1.34 10.65
C SER A 286 5.89 2.32 11.13
N ALA A 287 5.55 3.61 11.29
CA ALA A 287 6.52 4.66 11.61
C ALA A 287 7.29 4.43 12.92
N SER A 288 6.75 3.59 13.82
CA SER A 288 7.38 3.24 15.10
C SER A 288 8.27 2.00 15.09
N LEU A 289 8.38 1.27 13.96
CA LEU A 289 9.29 0.13 13.84
C LEU A 289 10.66 0.60 13.36
N PRO A 290 11.75 0.46 14.15
CA PRO A 290 13.09 0.87 13.75
C PRO A 290 13.84 -0.29 13.09
N GLY A 291 14.30 -0.12 11.85
CA GLY A 291 15.14 -1.08 11.14
C GLY A 291 14.38 -1.89 10.07
N ASP A 292 14.85 -3.11 9.81
CA ASP A 292 14.34 -3.93 8.71
C ASP A 292 13.10 -4.76 9.06
N PHE A 293 12.00 -4.57 8.31
CA PHE A 293 10.77 -5.32 8.50
C PHE A 293 10.03 -5.65 7.20
N THR A 294 9.71 -6.93 6.99
CA THR A 294 8.65 -7.29 6.04
C THR A 294 7.29 -6.99 6.66
N LEU A 295 6.53 -6.07 6.09
CA LEU A 295 5.21 -5.67 6.60
C LEU A 295 4.14 -6.62 6.05
N PHE A 296 4.08 -6.74 4.73
CA PHE A 296 3.11 -7.57 4.03
C PHE A 296 3.84 -8.64 3.21
N SER A 297 3.35 -9.89 3.24
CA SER A 297 3.92 -10.96 2.43
C SER A 297 2.82 -11.90 1.94
N ALA A 298 2.77 -12.11 0.63
CA ALA A 298 2.04 -13.17 -0.02
C ALA A 298 3.01 -14.02 -0.84
N THR A 299 3.07 -15.32 -0.54
CA THR A 299 3.97 -16.26 -1.24
C THR A 299 3.27 -17.57 -1.58
N ASN A 300 3.78 -18.28 -2.58
CA ASN A 300 3.25 -19.51 -3.16
C ASN A 300 1.92 -19.34 -3.94
N PRO A 301 1.67 -20.20 -4.94
CA PRO A 301 0.51 -20.05 -5.80
C PRO A 301 -0.82 -20.12 -5.04
N GLY A 302 -1.76 -19.26 -5.44
CA GLY A 302 -3.10 -19.19 -4.86
C GLY A 302 -3.20 -18.41 -3.55
N SER A 303 -2.08 -17.98 -2.96
CA SER A 303 -2.11 -17.12 -1.78
C SER A 303 -2.53 -15.70 -2.16
N VAL A 304 -3.45 -15.11 -1.39
CA VAL A 304 -4.01 -13.77 -1.68
C VAL A 304 -4.06 -12.93 -0.40
N LEU A 305 -3.45 -11.75 -0.45
CA LEU A 305 -3.62 -10.72 0.55
C LEU A 305 -4.47 -9.60 -0.05
N ASP A 306 -5.75 -9.54 0.32
CA ASP A 306 -6.70 -8.53 -0.14
C ASP A 306 -6.79 -7.39 0.88
N LEU A 307 -6.07 -6.31 0.60
CA LEU A 307 -6.05 -5.05 1.37
C LEU A 307 -6.61 -3.91 0.51
N SER A 308 -7.54 -4.21 -0.40
CA SER A 308 -8.12 -3.27 -1.37
C SER A 308 -8.85 -2.06 -0.75
N SER A 309 -9.04 -2.04 0.58
CA SER A 309 -9.60 -0.89 1.32
C SER A 309 -8.57 -0.05 2.09
N LEU A 310 -7.28 -0.42 2.07
CA LEU A 310 -6.20 0.39 2.63
C LEU A 310 -6.03 1.68 1.80
N GLN A 311 -6.14 2.85 2.42
CA GLN A 311 -6.02 4.14 1.71
C GLN A 311 -4.65 4.79 1.87
N ASN A 312 -4.10 4.77 3.08
CA ASN A 312 -2.86 5.46 3.42
C ASN A 312 -1.89 4.48 4.07
N LEU A 313 -0.68 4.40 3.51
CA LEU A 313 0.42 3.59 4.00
C LEU A 313 1.52 4.51 4.53
N ASP A 314 1.57 4.66 5.85
CA ASP A 314 2.59 5.46 6.52
C ASP A 314 3.80 4.60 6.91
N THR A 315 4.88 4.76 6.15
CA THR A 315 6.18 4.12 6.42
C THR A 315 7.24 5.13 6.82
N GLY A 316 6.85 6.23 7.47
CA GLY A 316 7.75 7.28 7.97
C GLY A 316 8.68 6.86 9.12
N PHE A 317 9.18 5.62 9.11
CA PHE A 317 10.12 5.09 10.11
C PHE A 317 11.50 5.73 9.98
N ASN A 318 12.31 5.56 11.02
CA ASN A 318 13.68 6.03 11.10
C ASN A 318 14.47 5.16 12.08
N ASP A 319 15.53 4.51 11.61
CA ASP A 319 16.42 3.68 12.45
C ASP A 319 17.37 4.51 13.36
N ASN A 320 17.54 5.80 13.07
CA ASN A 320 18.44 6.77 13.68
C ASN A 320 19.94 6.39 13.62
N ASP A 321 20.36 5.48 12.75
CA ASP A 321 21.75 5.01 12.70
C ASP A 321 22.50 5.40 11.41
N GLY A 322 21.77 5.84 10.38
CA GLY A 322 22.33 6.39 9.14
C GLY A 322 22.81 5.35 8.15
N ASN A 323 22.62 4.06 8.44
CA ASN A 323 22.62 3.01 7.44
C ASN A 323 21.25 2.96 6.77
N ALA A 324 21.18 2.31 5.61
CA ALA A 324 19.91 2.07 4.96
C ALA A 324 19.16 0.94 5.68
N SER A 325 17.95 1.23 6.17
CA SER A 325 16.99 0.24 6.65
C SER A 325 15.80 0.14 5.71
N ALA A 326 15.20 -1.06 5.61
CA ALA A 326 14.13 -1.33 4.65
C ALA A 326 12.87 -1.91 5.29
N HIS A 327 11.73 -1.30 4.98
CA HIS A 327 10.43 -1.95 5.11
C HIS A 327 10.02 -2.56 3.78
N VAL A 328 9.54 -3.80 3.78
CA VAL A 328 9.30 -4.56 2.54
C VAL A 328 7.87 -5.10 2.45
N LEU A 329 7.25 -4.94 1.28
CA LEU A 329 6.01 -5.61 0.86
C LEU A 329 6.38 -6.63 -0.21
N VAL A 330 5.98 -7.90 -0.05
CA VAL A 330 6.42 -9.00 -0.91
C VAL A 330 5.25 -9.73 -1.55
N ALA A 331 5.15 -9.71 -2.88
CA ALA A 331 4.28 -10.59 -3.65
C ALA A 331 5.14 -11.53 -4.51
N ALA A 332 5.23 -12.81 -4.15
CA ALA A 332 6.12 -13.76 -4.82
C ALA A 332 5.51 -15.13 -5.11
N ASP A 333 6.16 -15.90 -5.98
CA ASP A 333 5.84 -17.31 -6.30
C ASP A 333 4.38 -17.52 -6.74
N GLY A 334 3.86 -16.65 -7.63
CA GLY A 334 2.48 -16.73 -8.11
C GLY A 334 1.39 -16.24 -7.13
N ALA A 335 1.78 -15.67 -5.99
CA ALA A 335 0.85 -15.06 -5.03
C ALA A 335 0.44 -13.64 -5.43
N ARG A 336 -0.60 -13.11 -4.77
CA ARG A 336 -1.14 -11.76 -5.07
C ARG A 336 -1.29 -10.90 -3.82
N ILE A 337 -0.92 -9.64 -3.95
CA ILE A 337 -1.26 -8.57 -2.99
C ILE A 337 -2.14 -7.54 -3.71
N ASP A 338 -3.38 -7.36 -3.24
CA ASP A 338 -4.29 -6.33 -3.73
C ASP A 338 -4.24 -5.12 -2.78
N LEU A 339 -3.67 -4.02 -3.27
CA LEU A 339 -3.63 -2.69 -2.65
C LEU A 339 -4.33 -1.68 -3.56
N SER A 340 -5.30 -2.12 -4.37
CA SER A 340 -5.94 -1.30 -5.40
C SER A 340 -6.67 -0.08 -4.84
N GLY A 341 -6.96 -0.03 -3.53
CA GLY A 341 -7.50 1.14 -2.83
C GLY A 341 -6.47 2.16 -2.35
N LEU A 342 -5.16 1.83 -2.40
CA LEU A 342 -4.08 2.66 -1.87
C LEU A 342 -3.99 3.97 -2.67
N VAL A 343 -4.05 5.10 -1.96
CA VAL A 343 -4.02 6.45 -2.58
C VAL A 343 -2.71 7.16 -2.27
N SER A 344 -2.20 7.02 -1.04
CA SER A 344 -1.00 7.72 -0.60
C SER A 344 -0.03 6.83 0.17
N VAL A 345 1.25 7.14 0.01
CA VAL A 345 2.36 6.56 0.76
C VAL A 345 3.16 7.69 1.42
N THR A 346 3.45 7.53 2.70
CA THR A 346 4.51 8.30 3.38
C THR A 346 5.77 7.45 3.38
N ALA A 347 6.77 7.86 2.61
CA ALA A 347 8.10 7.26 2.55
C ALA A 347 8.81 7.39 3.91
N PRO A 348 9.90 6.62 4.13
CA PRO A 348 10.71 6.72 5.34
C PRO A 348 11.19 8.14 5.64
N ALA A 349 11.53 8.41 6.90
CA ALA A 349 11.83 9.78 7.32
C ALA A 349 13.20 10.28 6.87
N ARG A 350 14.11 9.39 6.45
CA ARG A 350 15.48 9.70 6.04
C ARG A 350 15.79 9.12 4.66
N ALA A 351 16.67 9.81 3.92
CA ALA A 351 16.94 9.57 2.51
C ALA A 351 17.56 8.20 2.20
N GLU A 352 18.24 7.61 3.17
CA GLU A 352 18.86 6.28 3.09
C GLU A 352 17.88 5.14 3.38
N ASP A 353 16.75 5.42 4.02
CA ASP A 353 15.75 4.41 4.39
C ASP A 353 14.78 4.18 3.23
N VAL A 354 14.34 2.93 3.06
CA VAL A 354 13.58 2.49 1.88
C VAL A 354 12.28 1.79 2.28
N LEU A 355 11.19 2.14 1.60
CA LEU A 355 10.03 1.27 1.45
C LEU A 355 10.17 0.50 0.13
N GLU A 356 10.35 -0.81 0.19
CA GLU A 356 10.47 -1.68 -0.98
C GLU A 356 9.17 -2.45 -1.26
N LEU A 357 8.62 -2.29 -2.46
CA LEU A 357 7.54 -3.10 -2.99
C LEU A 357 8.15 -4.11 -3.96
N PHE A 358 8.37 -5.32 -3.46
CA PHE A 358 9.04 -6.41 -4.17
C PHE A 358 8.03 -7.38 -4.78
N VAL A 359 8.01 -7.45 -6.12
CA VAL A 359 7.12 -8.33 -6.90
C VAL A 359 7.98 -9.27 -7.73
N ALA A 360 7.93 -10.57 -7.46
CA ALA A 360 8.82 -11.53 -8.10
C ALA A 360 8.19 -12.90 -8.37
N ASP A 361 8.87 -13.73 -9.16
CA ASP A 361 8.55 -15.14 -9.34
C ASP A 361 7.07 -15.37 -9.76
N ASN A 362 6.62 -14.60 -10.75
CA ASN A 362 5.21 -14.56 -11.23
C ASN A 362 4.19 -14.07 -10.19
N GLY A 363 4.62 -13.46 -9.09
CA GLY A 363 3.76 -12.75 -8.16
C GLY A 363 3.15 -11.49 -8.79
N ALA A 364 2.05 -11.00 -8.21
CA ALA A 364 1.41 -9.78 -8.67
C ALA A 364 1.04 -8.84 -7.52
N MET A 365 1.18 -7.54 -7.75
CA MET A 365 0.76 -6.49 -6.82
C MET A 365 -0.04 -5.41 -7.55
N ASP A 366 -1.14 -4.95 -6.94
CA ASP A 366 -1.97 -3.89 -7.52
C ASP A 366 -1.94 -2.65 -6.63
N VAL A 367 -1.35 -1.55 -7.11
CA VAL A 367 -1.38 -0.21 -6.51
C VAL A 367 -1.93 0.81 -7.51
N SER A 368 -2.90 0.39 -8.33
CA SER A 368 -3.44 1.16 -9.47
C SER A 368 -4.06 2.51 -9.14
N ARG A 369 -4.36 2.79 -7.87
CA ARG A 369 -4.89 4.08 -7.40
C ARG A 369 -3.87 4.95 -6.67
N LEU A 370 -2.62 4.52 -6.56
CA LEU A 370 -1.56 5.28 -5.91
C LEU A 370 -1.25 6.53 -6.72
N ARG A 371 -1.31 7.70 -6.07
CA ARG A 371 -1.08 9.01 -6.71
C ARG A 371 0.01 9.82 -6.06
N SER A 372 0.12 9.74 -4.73
CA SER A 372 1.03 10.58 -3.96
C SER A 372 1.98 9.76 -3.12
N ILE A 373 3.26 10.12 -3.22
CA ILE A 373 4.33 9.58 -2.41
C ILE A 373 5.05 10.78 -1.79
N THR A 374 5.03 10.89 -0.47
CA THR A 374 5.60 12.04 0.27
C THR A 374 6.62 11.56 1.29
N GLY A 375 7.43 12.45 1.85
CA GLY A 375 8.49 12.09 2.79
C GLY A 375 9.88 12.32 2.21
N SER A 376 10.90 11.92 2.96
CA SER A 376 12.31 12.22 2.61
C SER A 376 13.09 10.98 2.16
N GLY A 377 12.61 9.79 2.49
CA GLY A 377 13.19 8.50 2.12
C GLY A 377 12.80 8.03 0.72
N GLU A 378 13.21 6.81 0.41
CA GLU A 378 12.98 6.19 -0.90
C GLU A 378 11.75 5.26 -0.87
N VAL A 379 10.98 5.26 -1.96
CA VAL A 379 10.04 4.19 -2.30
C VAL A 379 10.53 3.46 -3.54
N ALA A 380 10.87 2.18 -3.39
CA ALA A 380 11.38 1.35 -4.47
C ALA A 380 10.32 0.34 -4.92
N PHE A 381 9.93 0.38 -6.19
CA PHE A 381 9.15 -0.66 -6.84
C PHE A 381 10.10 -1.59 -7.59
N VAL A 382 10.23 -2.83 -7.10
CA VAL A 382 11.20 -3.80 -7.61
C VAL A 382 10.46 -4.98 -8.20
N ILE A 383 10.48 -5.10 -9.52
CA ILE A 383 9.77 -6.12 -10.28
C ILE A 383 10.82 -7.06 -10.89
N SER A 384 10.75 -8.35 -10.56
CA SER A 384 11.75 -9.36 -10.96
C SER A 384 11.08 -10.64 -11.44
N ARG A 385 11.77 -11.50 -12.19
CA ARG A 385 11.41 -12.90 -12.50
C ARG A 385 9.91 -13.12 -12.78
N GLY A 386 9.37 -12.45 -13.79
CA GLY A 386 7.98 -12.59 -14.22
C GLY A 386 6.95 -11.84 -13.37
N GLY A 387 7.39 -11.01 -12.42
CA GLY A 387 6.50 -10.20 -11.59
C GLY A 387 5.65 -9.20 -12.40
N GLU A 388 4.43 -8.96 -11.92
CA GLU A 388 3.49 -7.98 -12.51
C GLU A 388 3.06 -6.95 -11.46
N LEU A 389 3.37 -5.68 -11.70
CA LEU A 389 2.91 -4.56 -10.86
C LEU A 389 1.91 -3.70 -11.64
N ARG A 390 0.70 -3.52 -11.11
CA ARG A 390 -0.21 -2.46 -11.58
C ARG A 390 0.00 -1.19 -10.80
N ILE A 391 0.12 -0.06 -11.50
CA ILE A 391 0.47 1.23 -10.89
C ILE A 391 -0.48 2.35 -11.32
N GLY A 392 -0.63 3.35 -10.44
CA GLY A 392 -1.32 4.60 -10.73
C GLY A 392 -0.46 5.61 -11.49
N ASP A 393 -0.96 6.84 -11.61
CA ASP A 393 -0.37 7.90 -12.44
C ASP A 393 0.84 8.61 -11.82
N LEU A 394 1.05 8.50 -10.50
CA LEU A 394 2.16 9.08 -9.73
C LEU A 394 2.40 10.60 -9.91
N ALA A 395 1.44 11.35 -10.44
CA ALA A 395 1.58 12.77 -10.76
C ALA A 395 1.88 13.68 -9.54
N ALA A 396 1.73 13.18 -8.31
CA ALA A 396 2.01 13.91 -7.07
C ALA A 396 3.05 13.20 -6.18
N ALA A 397 3.96 12.45 -6.78
CA ALA A 397 5.13 11.91 -6.10
C ALA A 397 6.15 13.03 -5.84
N ALA A 398 6.56 13.20 -4.57
CA ALA A 398 7.52 14.19 -4.11
C ALA A 398 8.75 13.56 -3.42
N ALA A 399 8.62 12.33 -2.90
CA ALA A 399 9.74 11.56 -2.37
C ALA A 399 10.45 10.77 -3.48
N THR A 400 11.74 10.48 -3.29
CA THR A 400 12.53 9.65 -4.21
C THR A 400 11.80 8.33 -4.47
N THR A 401 11.49 8.07 -5.72
CA THR A 401 10.71 6.91 -6.14
C THR A 401 11.46 6.20 -7.25
N ASN A 402 11.80 4.93 -7.05
CA ASN A 402 12.60 4.16 -7.98
C ASN A 402 11.80 2.98 -8.52
N ILE A 403 11.50 2.95 -9.82
CA ILE A 403 10.80 1.82 -10.45
C ILE A 403 11.81 1.00 -11.26
N ARG A 404 11.97 -0.28 -10.92
CA ARG A 404 12.96 -1.19 -11.52
C ARG A 404 12.30 -2.46 -12.02
N LEU A 405 12.43 -2.70 -13.32
CA LEU A 405 12.05 -3.94 -13.99
C LEU A 405 13.33 -4.75 -14.28
N ASN A 406 13.68 -5.69 -13.40
CA ASN A 406 15.00 -6.32 -13.35
C ASN A 406 15.19 -7.54 -14.24
N ASP A 407 14.12 -8.08 -14.81
CA ASP A 407 14.19 -9.26 -15.67
C ASP A 407 13.33 -9.10 -16.94
N PRO A 408 13.70 -9.76 -18.06
CA PRO A 408 13.01 -9.68 -19.36
C PRO A 408 11.51 -9.97 -19.36
N ASP A 409 11.03 -10.78 -18.42
CA ASP A 409 9.63 -11.24 -18.32
C ASP A 409 8.78 -10.40 -17.36
N THR A 410 9.33 -9.32 -16.83
CA THR A 410 8.63 -8.44 -15.88
C THR A 410 7.68 -7.47 -16.57
N THR A 411 6.58 -7.12 -15.89
CA THR A 411 5.58 -6.18 -16.41
C THR A 411 5.24 -5.10 -15.38
N LEU A 412 5.31 -3.84 -15.81
CA LEU A 412 4.65 -2.70 -15.18
C LEU A 412 3.39 -2.35 -15.98
N ASP A 413 2.23 -2.31 -15.34
CA ASP A 413 0.94 -2.06 -15.98
C ASP A 413 0.28 -0.80 -15.42
N ALA A 414 0.47 0.33 -16.11
CA ALA A 414 -0.22 1.58 -15.85
C ALA A 414 -1.51 1.62 -16.67
N ALA A 415 -2.61 1.10 -16.13
CA ALA A 415 -3.90 1.08 -16.81
C ALA A 415 -4.47 2.50 -17.11
N GLY A 416 -3.97 3.51 -16.40
CA GLY A 416 -4.23 4.93 -16.63
C GLY A 416 -3.10 5.62 -17.41
N SER A 417 -2.90 6.90 -17.13
CA SER A 417 -1.69 7.61 -17.56
C SER A 417 -0.53 7.21 -16.65
N LEU A 418 0.70 7.28 -17.15
CA LEU A 418 1.92 7.19 -16.37
C LEU A 418 2.64 8.54 -16.51
N LEU A 419 2.47 9.42 -15.53
CA LEU A 419 2.95 10.80 -15.55
C LEU A 419 4.11 10.92 -14.57
N LEU A 420 5.33 11.02 -15.11
CA LEU A 420 6.57 11.06 -14.33
C LEU A 420 7.08 12.51 -14.19
N GLU A 421 6.17 13.42 -13.87
CA GLU A 421 6.41 14.87 -13.81
C GLU A 421 6.84 15.34 -12.41
N ARG A 422 7.53 16.48 -12.31
CA ARG A 422 8.01 17.05 -11.03
C ARG A 422 6.90 17.58 -10.13
N ALA A 423 6.98 17.20 -8.86
CA ALA A 423 6.52 18.04 -7.74
C ALA A 423 7.69 18.91 -7.23
N GLY A 424 7.97 20.06 -7.87
CA GLY A 424 9.01 21.00 -7.43
C GLY A 424 10.21 21.09 -8.38
N THR A 425 11.45 20.98 -7.88
CA THR A 425 12.67 21.30 -8.67
C THR A 425 13.43 20.11 -9.26
N THR A 426 13.12 18.87 -8.85
CA THR A 426 13.79 17.63 -9.30
C THR A 426 12.77 16.54 -9.55
N SER A 427 12.86 15.80 -10.66
CA SER A 427 11.93 14.69 -10.99
C SER A 427 12.22 13.54 -10.02
N PRO A 428 11.33 13.26 -9.06
CA PRO A 428 11.67 12.35 -7.98
C PRO A 428 11.47 10.88 -8.37
N VAL A 429 10.80 10.61 -9.50
CA VAL A 429 10.48 9.26 -9.98
C VAL A 429 11.49 8.85 -11.05
N SER A 430 12.17 7.72 -10.89
CA SER A 430 12.98 7.10 -11.94
C SER A 430 12.32 5.81 -12.43
N LEU A 431 12.58 5.44 -13.67
CA LEU A 431 12.09 4.20 -14.27
C LEU A 431 13.20 3.53 -15.09
N TRP A 432 13.57 2.32 -14.67
CA TRP A 432 14.59 1.50 -15.32
C TRP A 432 14.01 0.18 -15.82
N THR A 433 14.24 -0.09 -17.10
CA THR A 433 13.91 -1.37 -17.73
C THR A 433 15.17 -2.15 -18.06
N THR A 434 15.17 -3.44 -17.72
CA THR A 434 16.11 -4.38 -18.35
C THR A 434 15.63 -4.75 -19.76
N PRO A 435 16.51 -5.32 -20.61
CA PRO A 435 16.10 -5.72 -21.95
C PRO A 435 14.85 -6.59 -21.94
N ASP A 436 13.89 -6.24 -22.81
CA ASP A 436 12.60 -6.92 -23.03
C ASP A 436 11.53 -6.76 -21.95
N ALA A 437 11.86 -6.17 -20.80
CA ALA A 437 10.88 -5.86 -19.78
C ALA A 437 9.78 -4.94 -20.35
N THR A 438 8.52 -5.17 -19.95
CA THR A 438 7.37 -4.51 -20.56
C THR A 438 6.75 -3.45 -19.64
N VAL A 439 6.58 -2.23 -20.16
CA VAL A 439 5.78 -1.16 -19.55
C VAL A 439 4.52 -0.97 -20.38
N LYS A 440 3.34 -1.25 -19.81
CA LYS A 440 2.04 -1.05 -20.45
C LYS A 440 1.42 0.25 -20.01
N ILE A 441 0.88 1.01 -20.97
CA ILE A 441 0.27 2.32 -20.73
C ILE A 441 -1.13 2.35 -21.35
N GLY A 442 -2.13 2.64 -20.52
CA GLY A 442 -3.55 2.67 -20.87
C GLY A 442 -4.06 4.06 -21.30
N LYS A 443 -3.34 5.13 -20.98
CA LYS A 443 -3.60 6.51 -21.45
C LYS A 443 -2.30 7.21 -21.88
N ASP A 444 -1.93 8.30 -21.22
CA ASP A 444 -0.80 9.15 -21.63
C ASP A 444 0.49 8.74 -20.93
N PHE A 445 1.62 8.97 -21.59
CA PHE A 445 2.95 8.83 -21.03
C PHE A 445 3.67 10.16 -21.13
N ALA A 446 4.07 10.70 -19.99
CA ALA A 446 4.74 11.99 -19.91
C ALA A 446 5.84 11.98 -18.87
N PHE A 447 6.88 12.77 -19.09
CA PHE A 447 8.03 12.89 -18.20
C PHE A 447 8.67 14.27 -18.39
N ASP A 448 9.33 14.79 -17.35
CA ASP A 448 10.02 16.09 -17.39
C ASP A 448 11.50 15.97 -16.97
N HIS A 449 12.05 14.76 -17.04
CA HIS A 449 13.44 14.48 -16.75
C HIS A 449 14.34 15.20 -17.73
N THR A 450 15.40 15.83 -17.20
CA THR A 450 16.51 16.37 -17.99
C THR A 450 17.79 15.52 -17.90
N ASP A 451 17.75 14.44 -17.13
CA ASP A 451 18.83 13.46 -17.00
C ASP A 451 18.31 12.13 -17.55
N GLU A 452 18.80 11.74 -18.72
CA GLU A 452 18.38 10.52 -19.41
C GLU A 452 18.63 9.26 -18.58
N ALA A 453 19.56 9.30 -17.60
CA ALA A 453 19.83 8.17 -16.72
C ALA A 453 18.68 7.87 -15.74
N GLN A 454 17.73 8.79 -15.54
CA GLN A 454 16.55 8.60 -14.70
C GLN A 454 15.41 7.89 -15.43
N LEU A 455 15.44 7.84 -16.77
CA LEU A 455 14.42 7.21 -17.60
C LEU A 455 15.06 6.28 -18.63
N TYR A 456 15.37 5.06 -18.20
CA TYR A 456 16.04 4.07 -19.03
C TYR A 456 15.04 3.10 -19.66
N LEU A 457 14.56 3.45 -20.85
CA LEU A 457 13.59 2.69 -21.64
C LEU A 457 14.19 2.07 -22.93
N GLU A 458 15.44 2.40 -23.23
CA GLU A 458 16.12 2.11 -24.51
C GLU A 458 16.28 0.62 -24.86
N SER A 459 16.04 -0.28 -23.90
CA SER A 459 16.04 -1.72 -24.12
C SER A 459 14.72 -2.41 -23.77
N GLY A 460 13.76 -1.67 -23.23
CA GLY A 460 12.45 -2.17 -22.82
C GLY A 460 11.39 -2.11 -23.92
N VAL A 461 10.25 -2.75 -23.66
CA VAL A 461 9.05 -2.72 -24.50
C VAL A 461 8.04 -1.75 -23.90
N ILE A 462 7.71 -0.69 -24.63
CA ILE A 462 6.68 0.29 -24.25
C ILE A 462 5.42 -0.01 -25.04
N HIS A 463 4.40 -0.51 -24.35
CA HIS A 463 3.18 -1.04 -24.94
C HIS A 463 1.96 -0.19 -24.63
N PHE A 464 1.47 0.50 -25.64
CA PHE A 464 0.29 1.35 -25.61
C PHE A 464 -0.98 0.52 -25.87
N THR A 465 -1.86 0.43 -24.87
CA THR A 465 -2.99 -0.53 -24.86
C THR A 465 -4.38 0.11 -24.75
N GLY A 466 -4.47 1.44 -24.70
CA GLY A 466 -5.69 2.17 -24.41
C GLY A 466 -6.72 2.17 -25.53
N THR A 467 -7.96 2.50 -25.16
CA THR A 467 -9.11 2.58 -26.08
C THR A 467 -9.37 3.99 -26.61
N SER A 468 -8.81 5.01 -25.95
CA SER A 468 -8.88 6.42 -26.32
C SER A 468 -7.58 6.86 -26.99
N PRO A 469 -7.55 8.01 -27.68
CA PRO A 469 -6.31 8.70 -28.00
C PRO A 469 -5.38 8.74 -26.79
N GLN A 470 -4.11 8.43 -27.03
CA GLN A 470 -3.03 8.46 -26.05
C GLN A 470 -1.95 9.42 -26.53
N PHE A 471 -1.35 10.15 -25.61
CA PHE A 471 -0.24 11.05 -25.91
C PHE A 471 1.06 10.54 -25.30
N VAL A 472 2.14 10.68 -26.07
CA VAL A 472 3.48 10.26 -25.67
C VAL A 472 4.41 11.43 -25.80
N GLU A 473 4.95 11.85 -24.66
CA GLU A 473 6.04 12.80 -24.59
C GLU A 473 7.31 12.23 -25.24
N VAL A 474 7.95 13.04 -26.05
CA VAL A 474 9.22 12.73 -26.73
C VAL A 474 10.26 13.68 -26.18
N GLY A 475 11.49 13.20 -25.94
CA GLY A 475 12.56 14.04 -25.38
C GLY A 475 13.97 13.79 -25.90
N GLY A 476 14.14 12.96 -26.92
CA GLY A 476 15.46 12.69 -27.48
C GLY A 476 15.94 13.87 -28.34
N VAL A 477 17.24 14.13 -28.37
CA VAL A 477 17.86 15.05 -29.35
C VAL A 477 17.77 14.44 -30.75
N ASP A 478 17.39 15.20 -31.78
CA ASP A 478 17.47 14.74 -33.18
C ASP A 478 18.93 14.60 -33.66
N LEU A 479 19.41 13.36 -33.76
CA LEU A 479 20.70 12.94 -34.30
C LEU A 479 20.59 12.38 -35.72
N SER A 480 19.44 12.55 -36.37
CA SER A 480 19.10 11.90 -37.62
C SER A 480 19.18 10.36 -37.48
N THR A 481 19.59 9.67 -38.55
CA THR A 481 19.74 8.21 -38.57
C THR A 481 21.01 7.71 -37.85
N ALA A 482 21.73 8.56 -37.11
CA ALA A 482 22.84 8.12 -36.30
C ALA A 482 22.33 7.40 -35.04
N THR A 483 22.93 6.26 -34.70
CA THR A 483 22.64 5.61 -33.42
C THR A 483 23.17 6.46 -32.27
N PRO A 484 22.33 6.82 -31.28
CA PRO A 484 22.80 7.53 -30.09
C PRO A 484 23.94 6.76 -29.41
N THR A 485 25.04 7.45 -29.07
CA THR A 485 26.18 6.86 -28.35
C THR A 485 26.07 6.99 -26.83
N SER A 486 25.08 7.75 -26.37
CA SER A 486 24.64 7.95 -25.00
C SER A 486 23.12 7.80 -24.96
N LEU A 487 22.56 7.71 -23.76
CA LEU A 487 21.11 7.70 -23.56
C LEU A 487 20.49 8.96 -24.20
N ASN A 488 19.31 8.82 -24.79
CA ASN A 488 18.60 9.86 -25.54
C ASN A 488 17.07 9.71 -25.43
N PHE A 489 16.58 9.30 -24.25
CA PHE A 489 15.15 9.03 -23.99
C PHE A 489 14.48 8.08 -25.01
N GLY A 490 15.25 7.19 -25.63
CA GLY A 490 14.72 6.23 -26.60
C GLY A 490 14.00 5.05 -25.94
N PHE A 491 13.26 4.30 -26.75
CA PHE A 491 12.65 3.02 -26.36
C PHE A 491 13.36 1.87 -27.06
N GLY A 492 13.38 0.68 -26.45
CA GLY A 492 13.78 -0.54 -27.16
C GLY A 492 12.78 -0.87 -28.26
N GLN A 493 11.53 -1.14 -27.87
CA GLN A 493 10.43 -1.35 -28.81
C GLN A 493 9.18 -0.60 -28.38
N MET A 494 8.51 0.03 -29.33
CA MET A 494 7.15 0.57 -29.16
C MET A 494 6.13 -0.38 -29.78
N ILE A 495 5.12 -0.75 -29.00
CA ILE A 495 3.95 -1.49 -29.49
C ILE A 495 2.71 -0.60 -29.34
N VAL A 496 1.99 -0.40 -30.44
CA VAL A 496 0.72 0.34 -30.43
C VAL A 496 -0.46 -0.60 -30.66
N GLY A 497 -1.35 -0.65 -29.66
CA GLY A 497 -2.54 -1.48 -29.62
C GLY A 497 -2.26 -2.97 -29.39
N SER A 498 -3.27 -3.80 -29.65
CA SER A 498 -3.17 -5.26 -29.58
C SER A 498 -3.91 -5.90 -30.73
N ASP A 499 -3.76 -7.21 -30.93
CA ASP A 499 -4.48 -7.95 -31.97
C ASP A 499 -6.01 -7.81 -31.89
N THR A 500 -6.53 -7.43 -30.72
CA THR A 500 -7.98 -7.32 -30.46
C THR A 500 -8.45 -5.90 -30.14
N GLN A 501 -7.52 -4.94 -30.00
CA GLN A 501 -7.83 -3.57 -29.58
C GLN A 501 -7.01 -2.59 -30.41
N ALA A 502 -7.70 -1.79 -31.22
CA ALA A 502 -7.08 -0.66 -31.90
C ALA A 502 -6.85 0.49 -30.90
N THR A 503 -5.68 1.10 -30.99
CA THR A 503 -5.24 2.26 -30.19
C THR A 503 -4.74 3.34 -31.14
N THR A 504 -4.93 4.60 -30.77
CA THR A 504 -4.30 5.72 -31.49
C THR A 504 -3.34 6.42 -30.54
N VAL A 505 -2.07 6.49 -30.93
CA VAL A 505 -1.03 7.17 -30.16
C VAL A 505 -0.55 8.39 -30.94
N TYR A 506 -0.46 9.53 -30.27
CA TYR A 506 0.08 10.78 -30.80
C TYR A 506 1.41 11.07 -30.10
N LEU A 507 2.45 11.32 -30.89
CA LEU A 507 3.68 11.90 -30.37
C LEU A 507 3.45 13.39 -30.08
N ARG A 508 4.07 13.89 -29.01
CA ARG A 508 4.11 15.32 -28.66
C ARG A 508 5.44 15.67 -27.99
N ASP A 509 5.77 16.96 -28.02
CA ASP A 509 6.88 17.62 -27.29
C ASP A 509 6.26 18.75 -26.47
N ALA A 510 5.48 18.39 -25.45
CA ALA A 510 4.75 19.35 -24.63
C ALA A 510 5.52 19.77 -23.37
N ILE A 511 6.59 19.05 -23.01
CA ILE A 511 7.31 19.22 -21.75
C ILE A 511 8.81 19.36 -22.05
N ASP A 512 9.40 20.46 -21.59
CA ASP A 512 10.84 20.69 -21.65
C ASP A 512 11.61 19.65 -20.82
N ASN A 513 12.15 18.66 -21.51
CA ASN A 513 13.01 17.60 -21.00
C ASN A 513 14.51 17.89 -21.24
N GLY A 514 14.86 19.14 -21.58
CA GLY A 514 16.23 19.62 -21.66
C GLY A 514 16.96 19.37 -22.99
N ASN A 515 16.32 18.73 -23.98
CA ASN A 515 16.95 18.26 -25.21
C ASN A 515 16.48 18.95 -26.50
N GLY A 516 16.00 20.19 -26.39
CA GLY A 516 15.75 21.04 -27.55
C GLY A 516 14.32 21.52 -27.70
N HIS A 517 13.47 21.34 -26.68
CA HIS A 517 12.16 21.97 -26.57
C HIS A 517 12.18 23.45 -27.02
N VAL A 518 11.39 23.76 -28.05
CA VAL A 518 11.16 25.14 -28.50
C VAL A 518 9.69 25.45 -28.34
N LEU A 519 9.38 26.25 -27.33
CA LEU A 519 8.04 26.68 -26.95
C LEU A 519 7.17 27.19 -28.12
N CYS A 520 7.76 27.80 -29.17
CA CYS A 520 7.04 28.39 -30.30
C CYS A 520 7.61 28.02 -31.68
N GLY A 521 8.02 26.77 -31.88
CA GLY A 521 8.52 26.29 -33.17
C GLY A 521 8.85 24.82 -33.11
N PRO A 522 9.28 24.20 -34.22
CA PRO A 522 9.77 22.83 -34.19
C PRO A 522 11.10 22.81 -33.40
N GLY A 523 11.02 22.64 -32.08
CA GLY A 523 12.11 22.07 -31.32
C GLY A 523 12.30 20.66 -31.85
N GLU A 524 13.47 20.35 -32.40
CA GLU A 524 13.70 19.05 -33.04
C GLU A 524 14.04 18.01 -31.96
N GLU A 525 13.09 17.75 -31.07
CA GLU A 525 13.10 16.53 -30.28
C GLU A 525 12.62 15.37 -31.16
N ALA A 526 13.19 14.20 -30.96
CA ALA A 526 13.01 13.04 -31.79
C ALA A 526 12.84 11.77 -30.98
N LEU A 527 11.95 10.90 -31.43
CA LEU A 527 11.76 9.58 -30.82
C LEU A 527 12.65 8.54 -31.49
N TYR A 528 13.50 7.89 -30.70
CA TYR A 528 14.33 6.77 -31.13
C TYR A 528 13.74 5.44 -30.63
N LEU A 529 13.43 4.53 -31.55
CA LEU A 529 13.11 3.14 -31.25
C LEU A 529 14.31 2.27 -31.64
N LEU A 530 15.11 1.87 -30.66
CA LEU A 530 16.45 1.32 -30.85
C LEU A 530 16.48 -0.19 -31.16
N GLY A 531 15.33 -0.85 -31.08
CA GLY A 531 15.20 -2.28 -31.22
C GLY A 531 15.50 -3.05 -29.92
N LEU A 532 15.13 -4.32 -29.90
CA LEU A 532 15.41 -5.24 -28.80
C LEU A 532 16.67 -6.04 -29.08
N GLN A 533 17.29 -6.56 -28.02
CA GLN A 533 18.40 -7.48 -28.19
C GLN A 533 17.94 -8.79 -28.83
N ALA A 534 18.69 -9.27 -29.83
CA ALA A 534 18.47 -10.60 -30.40
C ALA A 534 18.64 -11.69 -29.34
N GLU A 535 17.68 -12.61 -29.29
CA GLU A 535 17.69 -13.72 -28.35
C GLU A 535 18.04 -15.04 -29.08
N PRO A 536 19.22 -15.65 -28.83
CA PRO A 536 19.61 -16.88 -29.52
C PRO A 536 18.65 -18.06 -29.30
N ALA A 537 17.97 -18.08 -28.16
CA ALA A 537 16.96 -19.08 -27.83
C ALA A 537 15.64 -18.85 -28.58
N ASN A 538 15.38 -17.63 -29.07
CA ASN A 538 14.21 -17.26 -29.85
C ASN A 538 14.60 -16.46 -31.11
N PRO A 539 15.11 -17.12 -32.16
CA PRO A 539 15.55 -16.45 -33.39
C PRO A 539 14.42 -15.76 -34.15
N ALA A 540 13.16 -16.09 -33.83
CA ALA A 540 11.97 -15.50 -34.43
C ALA A 540 11.47 -14.25 -33.66
N LYS A 541 12.13 -13.89 -32.55
CA LYS A 541 11.83 -12.69 -31.79
C LYS A 541 11.94 -11.48 -32.70
N ASN A 542 10.91 -10.66 -32.69
CA ASN A 542 10.93 -9.41 -33.41
C ASN A 542 11.76 -8.39 -32.64
N ILE A 543 12.94 -8.10 -33.17
CA ILE A 543 13.89 -7.16 -32.58
C ILE A 543 13.70 -5.73 -33.09
N ASN A 544 12.85 -5.51 -34.09
CA ASN A 544 12.70 -4.19 -34.69
C ASN A 544 11.97 -3.22 -33.73
N GLY A 545 12.26 -1.93 -33.88
CA GLY A 545 11.82 -0.90 -32.92
C GLY A 545 10.31 -0.69 -32.88
N LEU A 546 9.58 -0.88 -33.98
CA LEU A 546 8.15 -0.53 -34.08
C LEU A 546 7.25 -1.74 -34.39
N ARG A 547 6.14 -1.83 -33.66
CA ARG A 547 5.01 -2.72 -33.96
C ARG A 547 3.67 -1.97 -33.80
N ILE A 548 2.77 -2.15 -34.75
CA ILE A 548 1.43 -1.54 -34.72
C ILE A 548 0.38 -2.63 -34.99
N LEU A 549 -0.46 -2.92 -34.00
CA LEU A 549 -1.34 -4.10 -33.97
C LEU A 549 -2.82 -3.72 -34.04
N GLY A 550 -3.67 -4.65 -34.47
CA GLY A 550 -5.12 -4.50 -34.46
C GLY A 550 -5.68 -3.35 -35.32
N GLY A 551 -4.96 -2.90 -36.36
CA GLY A 551 -5.38 -1.72 -37.13
C GLY A 551 -5.19 -0.39 -36.39
N SER A 552 -4.32 -0.37 -35.37
CA SER A 552 -3.96 0.84 -34.62
C SER A 552 -3.26 1.88 -35.47
N THR A 553 -3.19 3.12 -34.97
CA THR A 553 -2.52 4.23 -35.66
C THR A 553 -1.48 4.89 -34.75
N LEU A 554 -0.26 5.07 -35.26
CA LEU A 554 0.73 5.98 -34.67
C LEU A 554 0.74 7.29 -35.45
N VAL A 555 0.58 8.41 -34.77
CA VAL A 555 0.55 9.76 -35.36
C VAL A 555 1.78 10.53 -34.92
N LEU A 556 2.61 10.94 -35.89
CA LEU A 556 3.90 11.58 -35.63
C LEU A 556 3.76 13.06 -35.22
N ASN A 557 2.71 13.75 -35.67
CA ASN A 557 2.51 15.18 -35.44
C ASN A 557 3.79 16.00 -35.71
N GLY A 558 4.42 15.80 -36.86
CA GLY A 558 5.63 16.55 -37.22
C GLY A 558 6.90 16.23 -36.42
N ILE A 559 6.83 15.36 -35.40
CA ILE A 559 8.00 14.96 -34.61
C ILE A 559 8.84 13.94 -35.39
N PRO A 560 10.15 14.18 -35.56
CA PRO A 560 11.08 13.18 -36.09
C PRO A 560 11.01 11.87 -35.31
N MET A 561 10.91 10.75 -36.04
CA MET A 561 10.91 9.43 -35.43
C MET A 561 11.84 8.52 -36.22
N TYR A 562 12.78 7.90 -35.52
CA TYR A 562 13.75 6.96 -36.07
C TYR A 562 13.53 5.60 -35.44
N THR A 563 13.32 4.57 -36.26
CA THR A 563 13.12 3.21 -35.77
C THR A 563 14.17 2.27 -36.33
N GLU A 564 14.64 1.36 -35.48
CA GLU A 564 15.47 0.23 -35.88
C GLU A 564 14.61 -0.67 -36.78
N GLN A 565 15.16 -0.93 -37.95
CA GLN A 565 14.60 -1.79 -38.98
C GLN A 565 15.74 -2.56 -39.65
N ASP A 566 15.80 -3.86 -39.41
CA ASP A 566 16.72 -4.81 -40.04
C ASP A 566 18.21 -4.43 -39.88
N GLY A 567 18.59 -3.95 -38.69
CA GLY A 567 19.96 -3.61 -38.29
C GLY A 567 20.34 -2.15 -38.51
N ALA A 568 19.42 -1.28 -38.92
CA ALA A 568 19.68 0.14 -39.17
C ALA A 568 18.55 1.04 -38.63
N LEU A 569 18.90 2.22 -38.13
CA LEU A 569 17.93 3.27 -37.83
C LEU A 569 17.44 3.92 -39.12
N VAL A 570 16.13 3.98 -39.29
CA VAL A 570 15.47 4.54 -40.46
C VAL A 570 14.54 5.67 -40.03
N ASP A 571 14.59 6.80 -40.74
CA ASP A 571 13.66 7.91 -40.58
C ASP A 571 12.28 7.53 -41.13
N VAL A 572 11.29 7.40 -40.25
CA VAL A 572 9.92 6.98 -40.57
C VAL A 572 9.26 7.94 -41.57
N ARG A 573 9.63 9.23 -41.56
CA ARG A 573 9.06 10.25 -42.46
C ARG A 573 9.40 9.96 -43.93
N THR A 574 10.50 9.25 -44.19
CA THR A 574 10.92 8.88 -45.56
C THR A 574 10.07 7.77 -46.18
N TRP A 575 9.22 7.10 -45.39
CA TRP A 575 8.32 6.04 -45.88
C TRP A 575 7.09 6.58 -46.60
N PHE A 576 6.77 7.87 -46.45
CA PHE A 576 5.58 8.48 -47.05
C PHE A 576 5.81 8.82 -48.52
N PRO A 577 5.03 8.25 -49.45
CA PRO A 577 5.05 8.67 -50.84
C PRO A 577 4.60 10.13 -50.99
N PRO A 578 5.04 10.85 -52.04
CA PRO A 578 4.62 12.24 -52.26
C PRO A 578 3.09 12.39 -52.25
N GLY A 579 2.59 13.26 -51.37
CA GLY A 579 1.17 13.58 -51.23
C GLY A 579 0.35 12.63 -50.34
N GLN A 580 0.97 11.64 -49.69
CA GLN A 580 0.31 10.82 -48.67
C GLN A 580 0.64 11.32 -47.27
N SER A 581 -0.37 11.40 -46.40
CA SER A 581 -0.23 11.75 -44.98
C SER A 581 -0.49 10.57 -44.04
N VAL A 582 -0.91 9.42 -44.59
CA VAL A 582 -1.14 8.16 -43.86
C VAL A 582 -0.66 7.00 -44.74
N ILE A 583 0.06 6.05 -44.15
CA ILE A 583 0.52 4.82 -44.79
C ILE A 583 0.10 3.60 -43.97
N SER A 584 -0.09 2.44 -44.62
CA SER A 584 -0.19 1.17 -43.90
C SER A 584 1.19 0.72 -43.42
N TYR A 585 1.23 0.07 -42.26
CA TYR A 585 2.44 -0.49 -41.67
C TYR A 585 2.25 -1.99 -41.45
N ASP A 586 2.74 -2.77 -42.42
CA ASP A 586 2.61 -4.23 -42.50
C ASP A 586 3.96 -4.95 -42.26
N LEU A 587 4.96 -4.23 -41.75
CA LEU A 587 6.26 -4.80 -41.35
C LEU A 587 6.17 -5.36 -39.93
N ASN A 588 7.15 -6.19 -39.52
CA ASN A 588 7.35 -6.50 -38.09
C ASN A 588 6.12 -7.15 -37.42
N ASN A 589 5.39 -7.97 -38.18
CA ASN A 589 4.11 -8.57 -37.77
C ASN A 589 3.08 -7.53 -37.32
N SER A 590 3.05 -6.38 -38.00
CA SER A 590 2.08 -5.29 -37.81
C SER A 590 0.97 -5.36 -38.84
N ASN A 591 -0.13 -4.69 -38.56
CA ASN A 591 -1.28 -4.53 -39.45
C ASN A 591 -1.99 -3.19 -39.22
N GLY A 592 -1.22 -2.15 -38.90
CA GLY A 592 -1.72 -0.83 -38.52
C GLY A 592 -1.35 0.27 -39.50
N PHE A 593 -1.35 1.51 -39.01
CA PHE A 593 -1.13 2.71 -39.79
C PHE A 593 -0.14 3.67 -39.11
N ILE A 594 0.59 4.43 -39.93
CA ILE A 594 1.39 5.57 -39.48
C ILE A 594 0.85 6.81 -40.19
N ALA A 595 0.63 7.88 -39.44
CA ALA A 595 0.15 9.16 -39.95
C ALA A 595 1.15 10.28 -39.63
N LEU A 596 1.34 11.22 -40.55
CA LEU A 596 2.17 12.41 -40.31
C LEU A 596 1.54 13.37 -39.29
N GLY A 597 0.21 13.39 -39.18
CA GLY A 597 -0.52 14.38 -38.39
C GLY A 597 -0.54 15.77 -39.04
N SER A 598 -1.03 16.77 -38.30
CA SER A 598 -1.10 18.19 -38.70
C SER A 598 -0.16 19.04 -37.85
N SER A 599 1.15 19.10 -38.20
CA SER A 599 2.21 19.80 -37.44
C SER A 599 2.37 19.34 -35.96
N PRO A 600 3.47 19.66 -35.27
CA PRO A 600 3.56 19.44 -33.82
C PRO A 600 2.55 20.36 -33.16
N GLU A 601 1.49 19.76 -32.61
CA GLU A 601 0.49 20.48 -31.84
C GLU A 601 0.78 20.18 -30.36
N THR A 602 1.67 20.99 -29.79
CA THR A 602 2.01 21.04 -28.36
C THR A 602 0.98 21.95 -27.67
N ASP A 603 0.70 21.74 -26.38
CA ASP A 603 -0.21 22.55 -25.55
C ASP A 603 0.43 22.60 -24.15
N ALA A 604 1.36 23.54 -23.98
CA ALA A 604 2.33 23.58 -22.89
C ALA A 604 1.71 23.95 -21.54
N ASP A 605 0.54 24.59 -21.53
CA ASP A 605 -0.20 24.89 -20.29
C ASP A 605 -1.48 24.07 -20.10
N ALA A 606 -1.74 23.11 -21.00
CA ALA A 606 -2.82 22.14 -21.00
C ALA A 606 -4.22 22.79 -20.95
N ASP A 607 -4.37 23.97 -21.55
CA ASP A 607 -5.62 24.72 -21.54
C ASP A 607 -6.58 24.36 -22.66
N GLY A 608 -6.19 23.43 -23.54
CA GLY A 608 -6.99 22.99 -24.68
C GLY A 608 -6.81 23.82 -25.95
N VAL A 609 -5.85 24.74 -25.98
CA VAL A 609 -5.37 25.44 -27.18
C VAL A 609 -3.92 25.05 -27.43
N PHE A 610 -3.60 24.70 -28.67
CA PHE A 610 -2.23 24.32 -29.00
C PHE A 610 -1.32 25.54 -29.05
N ASP A 611 -0.07 25.41 -28.60
CA ASP A 611 0.95 26.47 -28.51
C ASP A 611 0.98 27.34 -29.77
N LYS A 612 0.99 26.71 -30.95
CA LYS A 612 1.01 27.41 -32.26
C LYS A 612 -0.17 28.35 -32.51
N ASP A 613 -1.30 28.10 -31.84
CA ASP A 613 -2.53 28.88 -31.89
C ASP A 613 -2.78 29.62 -30.55
N ASP A 614 -1.88 29.49 -29.58
CA ASP A 614 -2.02 30.01 -28.23
C ASP A 614 -1.35 31.39 -28.07
N ASN A 615 -2.16 32.38 -27.68
CA ASN A 615 -1.71 33.73 -27.36
C ASN A 615 -1.15 33.91 -25.95
N CYS A 616 -1.16 32.86 -25.12
CA CYS A 616 -0.58 32.81 -23.79
C CYS A 616 0.09 31.48 -23.39
N VAL A 617 0.63 30.70 -24.33
CA VAL A 617 1.40 29.43 -24.29
C VAL A 617 1.80 28.77 -22.94
N VAL A 618 2.12 29.53 -21.90
CA VAL A 618 2.52 29.02 -20.56
C VAL A 618 1.58 29.46 -19.43
N VAL A 619 0.43 30.06 -19.76
CA VAL A 619 -0.57 30.59 -18.83
C VAL A 619 -1.96 30.27 -19.36
N ALA A 620 -2.52 29.18 -18.84
CA ALA A 620 -3.81 28.65 -19.27
C ALA A 620 -4.89 29.73 -19.38
N ASN A 621 -5.35 29.96 -20.60
CA ASN A 621 -6.43 30.87 -20.96
C ASN A 621 -7.39 30.28 -22.00
N GLY A 622 -7.35 28.98 -22.24
CA GLY A 622 -8.18 28.22 -23.17
C GLY A 622 -9.45 27.61 -22.54
N PRO A 623 -10.13 26.71 -23.25
CA PRO A 623 -11.39 26.09 -22.80
C PRO A 623 -11.26 25.17 -21.57
N ASN A 624 -10.05 24.69 -21.22
CA ASN A 624 -9.79 23.74 -20.14
C ASN A 624 -9.16 24.39 -18.88
N VAL A 625 -9.36 25.69 -18.64
CA VAL A 625 -8.83 26.37 -17.45
C VAL A 625 -9.27 25.69 -16.12
N PRO A 626 -8.35 25.26 -15.23
CA PRO A 626 -8.68 24.45 -14.05
C PRO A 626 -9.39 25.16 -12.88
N PHE A 627 -9.85 26.41 -13.01
CA PHE A 627 -10.29 27.20 -11.85
C PHE A 627 -11.81 27.18 -11.60
N PRO A 628 -12.29 26.60 -10.48
CA PRO A 628 -13.71 26.61 -10.09
C PRO A 628 -14.17 27.95 -9.45
N TRP A 629 -13.33 28.99 -9.46
CA TRP A 629 -13.61 30.26 -8.76
C TRP A 629 -13.95 31.43 -9.69
N LEU A 630 -13.83 31.27 -11.01
CA LEU A 630 -14.32 32.25 -11.98
C LEU A 630 -15.79 31.95 -12.28
N ASN A 631 -16.63 32.94 -11.97
CA ASN A 631 -18.05 33.02 -12.29
C ASN A 631 -18.32 32.56 -13.75
N PRO A 632 -19.42 31.84 -14.08
CA PRO A 632 -19.67 31.23 -15.41
C PRO A 632 -19.90 32.22 -16.57
N VAL A 633 -19.50 33.48 -16.43
CA VAL A 633 -19.79 34.59 -17.36
C VAL A 633 -18.53 35.03 -18.12
N ILE A 634 -17.37 34.45 -17.82
CA ILE A 634 -16.09 34.85 -18.42
C ILE A 634 -15.76 33.83 -19.51
N ASP A 635 -15.48 34.33 -20.71
CA ASP A 635 -14.89 33.57 -21.80
C ASP A 635 -13.39 33.92 -21.82
N PRO A 636 -12.55 33.23 -21.02
CA PRO A 636 -11.11 33.49 -21.02
C PRO A 636 -10.47 33.04 -22.33
N ASN A 637 -11.17 32.20 -23.10
CA ASN A 637 -10.68 31.46 -24.26
C ASN A 637 -9.94 32.37 -25.25
N GLN A 638 -8.62 32.38 -25.14
CA GLN A 638 -7.73 33.11 -26.04
C GLN A 638 -8.09 34.60 -26.15
N ARG A 639 -8.55 35.20 -25.05
CA ARG A 639 -8.99 36.61 -25.04
C ARG A 639 -7.81 37.53 -25.30
N ASP A 640 -7.83 38.18 -26.46
CA ASP A 640 -6.91 39.26 -26.88
C ASP A 640 -7.75 40.45 -27.38
N THR A 641 -7.85 41.49 -26.54
CA THR A 641 -8.74 42.63 -26.82
C THR A 641 -8.11 43.74 -27.64
N ASN A 642 -6.78 43.82 -27.69
CA ASN A 642 -6.06 44.84 -28.45
C ASN A 642 -5.58 44.30 -29.81
N GLY A 643 -5.63 42.97 -30.02
CA GLY A 643 -5.34 42.28 -31.26
C GLY A 643 -3.85 42.21 -31.58
N ASP A 644 -2.98 42.30 -30.57
CA ASP A 644 -1.53 42.27 -30.76
C ASP A 644 -0.94 40.86 -30.75
N GLY A 645 -1.78 39.85 -30.52
CA GLY A 645 -1.41 38.45 -30.49
C GLY A 645 -0.95 37.95 -29.12
N TYR A 646 -1.01 38.75 -28.06
CA TYR A 646 -0.87 38.27 -26.69
C TYR A 646 -2.23 38.26 -25.98
N GLY A 647 -2.52 37.18 -25.23
CA GLY A 647 -3.76 37.12 -24.47
C GLY A 647 -3.71 38.06 -23.26
N ASN A 648 -4.83 38.70 -22.93
CA ASN A 648 -4.93 39.68 -21.85
C ASN A 648 -4.39 39.18 -20.49
N ILE A 649 -4.47 37.87 -20.20
CA ILE A 649 -3.99 37.33 -18.92
C ILE A 649 -2.45 37.30 -18.84
N CYS A 650 -1.77 37.28 -19.99
CA CYS A 650 -0.32 37.32 -20.12
C CYS A 650 0.20 38.61 -20.77
N ASP A 651 -0.68 39.57 -21.09
CA ASP A 651 -0.34 40.88 -21.65
C ASP A 651 -0.70 42.06 -20.73
N PRO A 652 0.16 42.41 -19.76
CA PRO A 652 0.04 43.65 -19.00
C PRO A 652 0.73 44.85 -19.67
N ASP A 653 1.23 44.76 -20.91
CA ASP A 653 1.93 45.83 -21.62
C ASP A 653 0.94 46.79 -22.31
N LEU A 654 0.20 47.53 -21.48
CA LEU A 654 -0.92 48.38 -21.91
C LEU A 654 -0.54 49.58 -22.79
N ASP A 655 0.76 49.83 -23.06
CA ASP A 655 1.19 50.77 -24.09
C ASP A 655 1.99 50.13 -25.25
N GLY A 656 2.14 48.80 -25.25
CA GLY A 656 2.65 48.01 -26.38
C GLY A 656 4.11 48.32 -26.72
N ASN A 657 4.94 48.64 -25.71
CA ASN A 657 6.34 49.02 -25.94
C ASN A 657 7.32 47.83 -25.86
N GLY A 658 6.82 46.63 -25.57
CA GLY A 658 7.56 45.37 -25.43
C GLY A 658 8.05 45.08 -24.00
N ILE A 659 7.72 45.89 -23.00
CA ILE A 659 8.10 45.67 -21.60
C ILE A 659 7.08 46.26 -20.61
N VAL A 660 6.62 45.44 -19.68
CA VAL A 660 5.71 45.85 -18.62
C VAL A 660 6.45 46.67 -17.57
N GLN A 661 6.14 47.96 -17.45
CA GLN A 661 6.86 48.89 -16.59
C GLN A 661 5.96 49.93 -15.91
N ALA A 662 6.58 50.99 -15.37
CA ALA A 662 5.87 52.01 -14.59
C ALA A 662 4.81 52.76 -15.42
N ALA A 663 4.98 52.86 -16.74
CA ALA A 663 4.01 53.43 -17.66
C ALA A 663 2.73 52.58 -17.70
N ASP A 664 2.86 51.26 -17.79
CA ASP A 664 1.75 50.30 -17.78
C ASP A 664 1.02 50.28 -16.45
N LEU A 665 1.77 50.37 -15.35
CA LEU A 665 1.15 50.52 -14.03
C LEU A 665 0.34 51.83 -13.93
N ALA A 666 0.80 52.92 -14.56
CA ALA A 666 0.03 54.16 -14.62
C ALA A 666 -1.20 54.00 -15.55
N ASN A 667 -1.07 53.25 -16.65
CA ASN A 667 -2.16 52.88 -17.56
C ASN A 667 -3.25 52.08 -16.85
N LEU A 668 -2.88 51.05 -16.09
CA LEU A 668 -3.78 50.21 -15.32
C LEU A 668 -4.47 51.02 -14.21
N LYS A 669 -3.70 51.79 -13.43
CA LYS A 669 -4.24 52.64 -12.34
C LYS A 669 -5.24 53.68 -12.82
N ARG A 670 -5.07 54.22 -14.04
CA ARG A 670 -6.05 55.14 -14.63
C ARG A 670 -7.36 54.47 -15.01
N ARG A 671 -7.34 53.15 -15.20
CA ARG A 671 -8.47 52.31 -15.60
C ARG A 671 -9.07 51.53 -14.42
N PHE A 672 -8.51 51.63 -13.22
CA PHE A 672 -9.08 51.01 -12.02
C PHE A 672 -10.56 51.40 -11.84
N PHE A 673 -11.38 50.41 -11.49
CA PHE A 673 -12.84 50.49 -11.35
C PHE A 673 -13.60 50.83 -12.64
N THR A 674 -12.98 50.64 -13.81
CA THR A 674 -13.64 50.73 -15.11
C THR A 674 -13.93 49.33 -15.67
N ARG A 675 -14.57 49.27 -16.84
CA ARG A 675 -14.79 48.06 -17.63
C ARG A 675 -13.97 48.09 -18.92
N ASP A 676 -12.80 48.70 -18.86
CA ASP A 676 -11.87 48.71 -19.98
C ASP A 676 -11.45 47.26 -20.25
N PRO A 677 -11.78 46.72 -21.44
CA PRO A 677 -11.56 45.30 -21.71
C PRO A 677 -10.07 44.96 -21.76
N ASP A 678 -9.21 45.91 -22.14
CA ASP A 678 -7.77 45.70 -22.30
C ASP A 678 -7.05 45.64 -20.95
N ALA A 679 -7.44 46.52 -20.04
CA ALA A 679 -6.90 46.53 -18.69
C ALA A 679 -7.56 45.52 -17.73
N ASP A 680 -8.61 44.83 -18.16
CA ASP A 680 -9.30 43.73 -17.44
C ASP A 680 -8.62 42.41 -17.82
N LEU A 681 -7.43 42.19 -17.25
CA LEU A 681 -6.50 41.12 -17.56
C LEU A 681 -7.04 39.74 -17.17
N ASP A 682 -7.83 39.64 -16.09
CA ASP A 682 -8.47 38.38 -15.69
C ASP A 682 -9.85 38.17 -16.34
N GLY A 683 -10.32 39.12 -17.15
CA GLY A 683 -11.58 39.05 -17.89
C GLY A 683 -12.83 39.07 -17.02
N ASN A 684 -12.75 39.45 -15.73
CA ASN A 684 -13.89 39.42 -14.81
C ASN A 684 -14.94 40.51 -15.07
N GLY A 685 -14.67 41.42 -16.01
CA GLY A 685 -15.53 42.52 -16.43
C GLY A 685 -15.23 43.84 -15.70
N PHE A 686 -14.23 43.89 -14.83
CA PHE A 686 -13.82 45.08 -14.10
C PHE A 686 -12.32 45.09 -13.80
N VAL A 687 -11.66 46.20 -14.13
CA VAL A 687 -10.26 46.46 -13.76
C VAL A 687 -10.14 46.73 -12.25
N GLN A 688 -9.53 45.82 -11.51
CA GLN A 688 -9.44 45.87 -10.05
C GLN A 688 -8.13 45.29 -9.50
N ALA A 689 -8.13 44.87 -8.23
CA ALA A 689 -6.94 44.37 -7.56
C ALA A 689 -6.41 43.04 -8.16
N GLY A 690 -7.27 42.24 -8.80
CA GLY A 690 -6.89 41.02 -9.51
C GLY A 690 -5.93 41.30 -10.67
N ASP A 691 -6.28 42.27 -11.51
CA ASP A 691 -5.47 42.70 -12.66
C ASP A 691 -4.13 43.28 -12.21
N LEU A 692 -4.13 44.05 -11.13
CA LEU A 692 -2.89 44.55 -10.54
C LEU A 692 -1.99 43.42 -10.03
N ALA A 693 -2.56 42.30 -9.55
CA ALA A 693 -1.79 41.14 -9.14
C ALA A 693 -1.21 40.37 -10.34
N ILE A 694 -1.90 40.34 -11.48
CA ILE A 694 -1.37 39.82 -12.76
C ILE A 694 -0.19 40.69 -13.23
N MET A 695 -0.40 41.99 -13.38
CA MET A 695 0.65 42.93 -13.82
C MET A 695 1.90 42.88 -12.93
N LYS A 696 1.75 42.78 -11.61
CA LYS A 696 2.89 42.72 -10.68
C LYS A 696 3.77 41.50 -10.89
N ARG A 697 3.20 40.36 -11.32
CA ARG A 697 3.97 39.14 -11.58
C ARG A 697 4.86 39.26 -12.82
N ARG A 698 4.51 40.17 -13.72
CA ARG A 698 5.16 40.41 -15.02
C ARG A 698 5.98 41.71 -15.07
N PHE A 699 6.10 42.43 -13.96
CA PHE A 699 6.79 43.72 -13.96
C PHE A 699 8.27 43.56 -14.35
N PHE A 700 8.73 44.35 -15.31
CA PHE A 700 10.03 44.24 -16.00
C PHE A 700 10.22 43.03 -16.92
N GLN A 701 9.13 42.39 -17.35
CA GLN A 701 9.12 41.30 -18.33
C GLN A 701 8.39 41.76 -19.61
N PRO A 702 8.67 41.15 -20.77
CA PRO A 702 7.83 41.30 -21.95
C PRO A 702 6.44 40.65 -21.74
N PRO A 703 5.42 41.00 -22.56
CA PRO A 703 4.16 40.26 -22.63
C PRO A 703 4.38 38.82 -23.16
N GLY A 704 3.39 37.94 -22.96
CA GLY A 704 3.46 36.54 -23.42
C GLY A 704 4.22 35.60 -22.48
N PRO A 705 4.93 34.57 -22.96
CA PRO A 705 5.13 34.19 -24.36
C PRO A 705 3.83 33.86 -25.09
N SER A 706 3.81 34.13 -26.39
CA SER A 706 2.74 33.83 -27.34
C SER A 706 3.38 33.22 -28.58
N CYS A 707 2.76 32.22 -29.20
CA CYS A 707 3.20 31.74 -30.51
C CYS A 707 2.34 32.27 -31.67
N VAL A 708 1.35 33.13 -31.38
CA VAL A 708 0.58 33.85 -32.41
C VAL A 708 0.97 35.32 -32.54
N ALA A 709 1.73 35.86 -31.58
CA ALA A 709 2.25 37.23 -31.63
C ALA A 709 3.26 37.42 -32.80
N PRO A 710 3.19 38.54 -33.57
CA PRO A 710 4.00 38.78 -34.78
C PRO A 710 5.51 38.99 -34.61
#